data_AF-A0A7Y5AH93-F1
#
_entry.id   AF-A0A7Y5AH93-F1
#
_cell.length_a   1.000
_cell.length_b   1.000
_cell.length_c   1.000
_cell.angle_alpha   90.00
_cell.angle_beta   90.00
_cell.angle_gamma   90.00
#
_symmetry.space_group_name_H-M   'P 1'
#
loop_
_entity.id
_entity.type
_entity.pdbx_description
1 polymer ?
#
loop_
_entity_poly.entity_id
_entity_poly.type
_entity_poly.pdbx_seq_one_letter_code
_entity_poly.pdbx_strand_id
1 'polypeptide(L)'
;ADLLALTLLTPPGEFDADVAIGSAQRFGVPLGFGGPHAAYFATRDAFKRDMPGRLVGVSIDRFGKTALRLAMQTREQHIRREKATSNICTAQVLLANIASMFAVYHGPAGLKRIAERTHALTAILAAGLNTLGVQVVGASAFDTLTLATGSSTAGLHDQARAQGINLRQVDAGHLGLSLDETSSQADVEALWQLFAGDQAQPDFAALAASTGSLLPAALLRQSAILEHPVFNRYHSETELMRYLRRLADKDLALDRSMIPLGSCTMKLNAASEMIPVTWAEFGNLHPFAPAEQSQGYLQMTTELEAMLCAATGYDAVSLQPNAGSQGEYAGLLAIRAYHRSRGEAHRDICLIPSSAHGTNPATAHMAGMRVVVTACDARGNVDVEDLRAKAIEHRERLAAIMITYPSTHGVFEEAIGEICAIIHDNGGQVYIDGANMNAMVGLCAPGKFGGDVSHLNLHKTFCIPHGGGGPGVGPIGVKSHLAPFLPGHAQLENTTGAVCAAPFGSASILPITWMYIRMMGGAGLKRASQMAILNANYIARRLEEHYPVLYTGGNGLVAHECILDLRPLKDTSGISVDDVAKRLIDFGFHAPTMSFPVAGTLMIEPTESEAKEELDRFCDAMIQIREEIRAVENGSLDKDDNPLKNAPHTAAELVGEWTHGYSREQAVYPLASLVESKYWPPVGRVDNVFGDRNLVCACPSIESYQDA
;
A
#
# COMPACT_ATOMS: atom_id res chain seq x y z
N ALA A 1 6.98 -19.11 -6.61
CA ALA A 1 7.15 -19.36 -8.06
C ALA A 1 7.47 -18.03 -8.77
N ASP A 2 8.03 -18.07 -9.98
CA ASP A 2 8.44 -16.87 -10.75
C ASP A 2 7.57 -16.71 -12.00
N LEU A 3 6.94 -15.55 -12.20
CA LEU A 3 5.97 -15.36 -13.30
C LEU A 3 6.59 -15.51 -14.69
N LEU A 4 7.86 -15.13 -14.89
CA LEU A 4 8.53 -15.27 -16.17
C LEU A 4 8.86 -16.74 -16.44
N ALA A 5 9.37 -17.47 -15.44
CA ALA A 5 9.63 -18.90 -15.55
C ALA A 5 8.35 -19.69 -15.84
N LEU A 6 7.22 -19.31 -15.22
CA LEU A 6 5.91 -19.92 -15.43
C LEU A 6 5.30 -19.69 -16.81
N THR A 7 5.92 -18.87 -17.68
CA THR A 7 5.54 -18.82 -19.10
C THR A 7 5.97 -20.07 -19.85
N LEU A 8 7.05 -20.75 -19.40
CA LEU A 8 7.60 -21.95 -20.02
C LEU A 8 7.40 -23.22 -19.19
N LEU A 9 7.24 -23.09 -17.87
CA LEU A 9 7.10 -24.21 -16.94
C LEU A 9 5.64 -24.51 -16.60
N THR A 10 5.33 -25.79 -16.42
CA THR A 10 4.05 -26.25 -15.87
C THR A 10 3.75 -25.49 -14.57
N PRO A 11 2.63 -24.74 -14.50
CA PRO A 11 2.33 -23.88 -13.37
C PRO A 11 1.87 -24.66 -12.14
N PRO A 12 1.97 -24.07 -10.93
CA PRO A 12 1.62 -24.75 -9.68
C PRO A 12 0.21 -25.36 -9.62
N GLY A 13 -0.76 -24.73 -10.28
CA GLY A 13 -2.13 -25.25 -10.33
C GLY A 13 -2.28 -26.58 -11.08
N GLU A 14 -1.35 -26.91 -11.99
CA GLU A 14 -1.39 -28.17 -12.78
C GLU A 14 -0.73 -29.35 -12.06
N PHE A 15 0.04 -29.09 -10.99
CA PHE A 15 0.55 -30.13 -10.08
C PHE A 15 -0.04 -30.02 -8.67
N ASP A 16 -1.26 -29.47 -8.59
CA ASP A 16 -2.12 -29.44 -7.42
C ASP A 16 -1.65 -28.61 -6.21
N ALA A 17 -0.79 -27.60 -6.42
CA ALA A 17 -0.48 -26.65 -5.36
C ALA A 17 -1.72 -25.83 -4.95
N ASP A 18 -1.98 -25.75 -3.64
CA ASP A 18 -3.13 -25.00 -3.10
C ASP A 18 -2.93 -23.49 -3.17
N VAL A 19 -1.68 -23.03 -3.03
CA VAL A 19 -1.29 -21.62 -2.98
C VAL A 19 -0.03 -21.41 -3.82
N ALA A 20 -0.04 -20.36 -4.64
CA ALA A 20 1.13 -19.88 -5.37
C ALA A 20 1.41 -18.42 -4.99
N ILE A 21 2.64 -18.17 -4.54
CA ILE A 21 3.13 -16.83 -4.18
C ILE A 21 4.47 -16.51 -4.86
N GLY A 22 4.72 -15.23 -5.09
CA GLY A 22 5.98 -14.73 -5.60
C GLY A 22 5.95 -13.23 -5.84
N SER A 23 7.03 -12.71 -6.41
CA SER A 23 7.13 -11.31 -6.82
C SER A 23 6.72 -11.16 -8.29
N ALA A 24 6.01 -10.08 -8.62
CA ALA A 24 5.77 -9.63 -9.99
C ALA A 24 6.82 -8.61 -10.47
N GLN A 25 7.90 -8.38 -9.72
CA GLN A 25 8.91 -7.34 -10.00
C GLN A 25 9.45 -7.39 -11.43
N ARG A 26 9.88 -8.57 -11.88
CA ARG A 26 10.50 -8.71 -13.21
C ARG A 26 9.54 -8.53 -14.39
N PHE A 27 8.26 -8.24 -14.12
CA PHE A 27 7.33 -7.76 -15.14
C PHE A 27 7.37 -6.22 -15.16
N GLY A 28 8.50 -5.67 -15.62
CA GLY A 28 8.63 -4.24 -15.91
C GLY A 28 8.72 -3.28 -14.71
N VAL A 29 9.04 -3.76 -13.51
CA VAL A 29 9.25 -2.91 -12.32
C VAL A 29 10.74 -2.85 -11.96
N PRO A 30 11.34 -1.68 -11.66
CA PRO A 30 12.76 -1.58 -11.28
C PRO A 30 13.15 -2.41 -10.05
N LEU A 31 14.43 -2.73 -9.88
CA LEU A 31 14.95 -3.46 -8.70
C LEU A 31 14.71 -2.67 -7.39
N GLY A 32 14.89 -1.35 -7.45
CA GLY A 32 14.53 -0.41 -6.40
C GLY A 32 15.24 -0.63 -5.05
N PHE A 33 16.40 -1.28 -5.04
CA PHE A 33 17.13 -1.67 -3.83
C PHE A 33 16.23 -2.38 -2.79
N GLY A 34 15.25 -3.16 -3.28
CA GLY A 34 14.32 -3.95 -2.46
C GLY A 34 12.85 -3.72 -2.79
N GLY A 35 12.51 -2.59 -3.39
CA GLY A 35 11.13 -2.30 -3.79
C GLY A 35 10.87 -0.83 -4.07
N PRO A 36 9.62 -0.47 -4.37
CA PRO A 36 8.44 -1.29 -4.10
C PRO A 36 8.09 -2.27 -5.23
N HIS A 37 7.61 -3.46 -4.89
CA HIS A 37 7.16 -4.49 -5.84
C HIS A 37 5.84 -5.09 -5.39
N ALA A 38 4.94 -5.39 -6.33
CA ALA A 38 3.76 -6.18 -6.03
C ALA A 38 4.14 -7.66 -5.89
N ALA A 39 3.83 -8.25 -4.75
CA ALA A 39 3.76 -9.70 -4.62
C ALA A 39 2.41 -10.18 -5.18
N TYR A 40 2.40 -11.35 -5.83
CA TYR A 40 1.16 -12.04 -6.18
C TYR A 40 0.86 -13.14 -5.16
N PHE A 41 -0.43 -13.35 -4.93
CA PHE A 41 -0.96 -14.44 -4.12
C PHE A 41 -2.16 -15.02 -4.86
N ALA A 42 -2.07 -16.30 -5.24
CA ALA A 42 -3.15 -17.03 -5.87
C ALA A 42 -3.46 -18.29 -5.06
N THR A 43 -4.74 -18.66 -4.98
CA THR A 43 -5.21 -19.81 -4.22
C THR A 43 -6.39 -20.48 -4.92
N ARG A 44 -6.72 -21.70 -4.53
CA ARG A 44 -7.94 -22.40 -4.97
C ARG A 44 -9.20 -21.65 -4.51
N ASP A 45 -10.29 -21.78 -5.28
CA ASP A 45 -11.58 -21.16 -4.96
C ASP A 45 -12.10 -21.52 -3.56
N ALA A 46 -11.81 -22.74 -3.08
CA ALA A 46 -12.16 -23.20 -1.74
C ALA A 46 -11.64 -22.30 -0.60
N PHE A 47 -10.53 -21.60 -0.82
CA PHE A 47 -9.86 -20.74 0.17
C PHE A 47 -10.13 -19.25 -0.03
N LYS A 48 -11.03 -18.86 -0.94
CA LYS A 48 -11.28 -17.45 -1.28
C LYS A 48 -11.73 -16.58 -0.10
N ARG A 49 -12.34 -17.19 0.92
CA ARG A 49 -12.76 -16.51 2.17
C ARG A 49 -11.61 -16.23 3.12
N ASP A 50 -10.49 -16.92 2.98
CA ASP A 50 -9.30 -16.78 3.82
C ASP A 50 -8.21 -15.93 3.15
N MET A 51 -8.47 -15.44 1.93
CA MET A 51 -7.49 -14.67 1.17
C MET A 51 -7.15 -13.35 1.88
N PRO A 52 -5.84 -13.01 2.00
CA PRO A 52 -5.41 -11.75 2.57
C PRO A 52 -5.61 -10.60 1.58
N GLY A 53 -5.89 -9.40 2.11
CA GLY A 53 -5.93 -8.17 1.34
C GLY A 53 -7.10 -8.03 0.34
N ARG A 54 -6.95 -7.03 -0.52
CA ARG A 54 -7.97 -6.60 -1.49
C ARG A 54 -8.13 -7.59 -2.64
N LEU A 55 -9.35 -7.68 -3.16
CA LEU A 55 -9.70 -8.45 -4.35
C LEU A 55 -10.66 -7.63 -5.21
N VAL A 56 -10.36 -7.45 -6.50
CA VAL A 56 -11.32 -6.83 -7.42
C VAL A 56 -12.30 -7.89 -7.92
N GLY A 57 -13.59 -7.57 -7.91
CA GLY A 57 -14.65 -8.41 -8.45
C GLY A 57 -15.55 -7.65 -9.42
N VAL A 58 -16.10 -8.39 -10.39
CA VAL A 58 -17.10 -7.89 -11.33
C VAL A 58 -18.47 -7.82 -10.64
N SER A 59 -19.20 -6.75 -10.91
CA SER A 59 -20.59 -6.55 -10.53
C SER A 59 -21.34 -5.81 -11.65
N ILE A 60 -22.54 -5.33 -11.34
CA ILE A 60 -23.34 -4.47 -12.21
C ILE A 60 -23.60 -3.12 -11.52
N ASP A 61 -23.85 -2.08 -12.33
CA ASP A 61 -24.41 -0.82 -11.87
C ASP A 61 -25.95 -0.84 -11.87
N ARG A 62 -26.57 0.24 -11.40
CA ARG A 62 -28.04 0.40 -11.36
C ARG A 62 -28.74 0.32 -12.71
N PHE A 63 -27.99 0.39 -13.82
CA PHE A 63 -28.49 0.23 -15.19
C PHE A 63 -28.24 -1.18 -15.74
N GLY A 64 -27.72 -2.10 -14.92
CA GLY A 64 -27.35 -3.46 -15.33
C GLY A 64 -26.01 -3.56 -16.05
N LYS A 65 -25.24 -2.47 -16.17
CA LYS A 65 -23.97 -2.46 -16.91
C LYS A 65 -22.83 -2.98 -16.03
N THR A 66 -21.88 -3.66 -16.64
CA THR A 66 -20.68 -4.18 -15.95
C THR A 66 -19.92 -3.07 -15.21
N ALA A 67 -19.69 -3.29 -13.92
CA ALA A 67 -18.92 -2.42 -13.04
C ALA A 67 -17.91 -3.22 -12.20
N LEU A 68 -16.83 -2.58 -11.75
CA LEU A 68 -15.82 -3.21 -10.92
C LEU A 68 -15.88 -2.65 -9.49
N ARG A 69 -15.65 -3.51 -8.49
CA ARG A 69 -15.53 -3.12 -7.07
C ARG A 69 -14.51 -3.99 -6.34
N LEU A 70 -14.12 -3.57 -5.14
CA LEU A 70 -13.42 -4.44 -4.20
C LEU A 70 -14.41 -5.45 -3.62
N ALA A 71 -14.23 -6.76 -3.82
CA ALA A 71 -15.16 -7.81 -3.43
C ALA A 71 -14.79 -8.49 -2.08
N MET A 72 -15.80 -9.05 -1.41
CA MET A 72 -15.66 -9.76 -0.12
C MET A 72 -14.88 -8.95 0.94
N GLN A 73 -15.17 -7.66 1.04
CA GLN A 73 -14.44 -6.73 1.92
C GLN A 73 -14.52 -7.09 3.41
N THR A 74 -15.50 -7.91 3.80
CA THR A 74 -15.63 -8.40 5.19
C THR A 74 -14.43 -9.20 5.66
N ARG A 75 -13.53 -9.65 4.77
CA ARG A 75 -12.24 -10.28 5.15
C ARG A 75 -11.22 -9.29 5.72
N GLU A 76 -11.36 -8.02 5.36
CA GLU A 76 -10.33 -6.99 5.58
C GLU A 76 -10.45 -6.35 6.97
N GLN A 77 -9.32 -5.77 7.42
CA GLN A 77 -9.13 -5.19 8.76
C GLN A 77 -10.18 -4.14 9.14
N HIS A 78 -10.66 -3.33 8.20
CA HIS A 78 -11.56 -2.21 8.47
C HIS A 78 -12.98 -2.66 8.85
N ILE A 79 -13.35 -3.91 8.54
CA ILE A 79 -14.63 -4.51 8.95
C ILE A 79 -14.40 -5.52 10.08
N ARG A 80 -13.44 -6.43 9.92
CA ARG A 80 -13.29 -7.59 10.81
C ARG A 80 -12.29 -7.45 11.96
N ARG A 81 -11.50 -6.35 12.00
CA ARG A 81 -10.58 -6.03 13.09
C ARG A 81 -9.69 -7.25 13.44
N GLU A 82 -9.65 -7.71 14.70
CA GLU A 82 -8.84 -8.87 15.13
C GLU A 82 -9.17 -10.18 14.40
N LYS A 83 -10.34 -10.29 13.76
CA LYS A 83 -10.79 -11.49 13.03
C LYS A 83 -10.54 -11.39 11.51
N ALA A 84 -9.86 -10.34 11.05
CA ALA A 84 -9.50 -10.19 9.66
C ALA A 84 -8.50 -11.27 9.22
N THR A 85 -8.44 -11.55 7.92
CA THR A 85 -7.52 -12.56 7.36
C THR A 85 -6.05 -12.11 7.39
N SER A 86 -5.82 -10.80 7.51
CA SER A 86 -4.50 -10.18 7.62
C SER A 86 -4.67 -8.75 8.16
N ASN A 87 -3.58 -8.18 8.69
CA ASN A 87 -3.51 -6.77 9.05
C ASN A 87 -3.24 -5.84 7.84
N ILE A 88 -3.05 -6.38 6.63
CA ILE A 88 -2.71 -5.57 5.46
C ILE A 88 -3.79 -4.51 5.17
N CYS A 89 -3.36 -3.27 4.95
CA CYS A 89 -4.22 -2.16 4.55
C CYS A 89 -3.68 -1.50 3.27
N THR A 90 -2.59 -0.73 3.34
CA THR A 90 -1.85 -0.30 2.13
C THR A 90 -1.10 -1.51 1.56
N ALA A 91 -1.17 -1.71 0.25
CA ALA A 91 -0.52 -2.81 -0.46
C ALA A 91 0.44 -2.23 -1.51
N GLN A 92 0.39 -2.72 -2.76
CA GLN A 92 1.32 -2.36 -3.84
C GLN A 92 0.58 -2.16 -5.17
N VAL A 93 -0.54 -1.43 -5.15
CA VAL A 93 -1.48 -1.32 -6.28
C VAL A 93 -0.84 -0.72 -7.53
N LEU A 94 -0.10 0.38 -7.41
CA LEU A 94 0.58 1.00 -8.56
C LEU A 94 1.52 0.00 -9.25
N LEU A 95 2.24 -0.82 -8.50
CA LEU A 95 3.22 -1.75 -9.07
C LEU A 95 2.55 -3.00 -9.64
N ALA A 96 1.41 -3.42 -9.07
CA ALA A 96 0.55 -4.44 -9.67
C ALA A 96 -0.01 -3.95 -11.01
N ASN A 97 -0.40 -2.68 -11.09
CA ASN A 97 -0.83 -2.06 -12.35
C ASN A 97 0.31 -2.03 -13.37
N ILE A 98 1.53 -1.61 -12.99
CA ILE A 98 2.70 -1.65 -13.89
C ILE A 98 2.97 -3.07 -14.41
N ALA A 99 3.01 -4.07 -13.52
CA ALA A 99 3.20 -5.46 -13.91
C ALA A 99 2.08 -6.00 -14.82
N SER A 100 0.83 -5.58 -14.60
CA SER A 100 -0.29 -5.92 -15.48
C SER A 100 -0.15 -5.28 -16.86
N MET A 101 0.33 -4.04 -16.93
CA MET A 101 0.53 -3.32 -18.19
C MET A 101 1.71 -3.87 -18.97
N PHE A 102 2.76 -4.35 -18.30
CA PHE A 102 3.82 -5.13 -18.91
C PHE A 102 3.26 -6.39 -19.59
N ALA A 103 2.41 -7.15 -18.89
CA ALA A 103 1.75 -8.32 -19.47
C ALA A 103 0.79 -7.97 -20.62
N VAL A 104 0.07 -6.85 -20.53
CA VAL A 104 -0.81 -6.35 -21.62
C VAL A 104 -0.01 -5.96 -22.86
N TYR A 105 1.12 -5.27 -22.67
CA TYR A 105 1.93 -4.77 -23.77
C TYR A 105 2.65 -5.89 -24.52
N HIS A 106 3.25 -6.83 -23.79
CA HIS A 106 3.98 -7.95 -24.38
C HIS A 106 3.06 -9.09 -24.86
N GLY A 107 1.92 -9.27 -24.19
CA GLY A 107 1.03 -10.40 -24.43
C GLY A 107 1.69 -11.76 -24.18
N PRO A 108 0.99 -12.87 -24.45
CA PRO A 108 1.52 -14.22 -24.23
C PRO A 108 2.78 -14.49 -25.06
N ALA A 109 2.82 -14.03 -26.32
CA ALA A 109 3.94 -14.28 -27.23
C ALA A 109 5.20 -13.47 -26.85
N GLY A 110 5.05 -12.21 -26.44
CA GLY A 110 6.18 -11.38 -26.02
C GLY A 110 6.79 -11.88 -24.71
N LEU A 111 5.96 -12.24 -23.72
CA LEU A 111 6.44 -12.81 -22.46
C LEU A 111 7.17 -14.14 -22.67
N LYS A 112 6.59 -15.03 -23.51
CA LYS A 112 7.25 -16.28 -23.89
C LYS A 112 8.60 -16.04 -24.56
N ARG A 113 8.71 -15.06 -25.46
CA ARG A 113 9.98 -14.70 -26.11
C ARG A 113 11.02 -14.20 -25.11
N ILE A 114 10.63 -13.37 -24.14
CA ILE A 114 11.54 -12.88 -23.09
C ILE A 114 12.04 -14.05 -22.25
N ALA A 115 11.15 -14.96 -21.85
CA ALA A 115 11.51 -16.14 -21.07
C ALA A 115 12.40 -17.12 -21.85
N GLU A 116 12.07 -17.41 -23.11
CA GLU A 116 12.86 -18.28 -23.99
C GLU A 116 14.26 -17.71 -24.21
N ARG A 117 14.38 -16.40 -24.45
CA ARG A 117 15.67 -15.73 -24.60
C ARG A 117 16.51 -15.81 -23.34
N THR A 118 15.92 -15.48 -22.19
CA THR A 118 16.61 -15.52 -20.88
C THR A 118 17.10 -16.95 -20.59
N HIS A 119 16.23 -17.94 -20.84
CA HIS A 119 16.57 -19.34 -20.67
C HIS A 119 17.64 -19.82 -21.66
N ALA A 120 17.55 -19.44 -22.94
CA ALA A 120 18.53 -19.83 -23.95
C ALA A 120 19.92 -19.28 -23.64
N LEU A 121 20.02 -18.01 -23.22
CA LEU A 121 21.30 -17.43 -22.77
C LEU A 121 21.86 -18.19 -21.56
N THR A 122 21.01 -18.60 -20.63
CA THR A 122 21.41 -19.39 -19.46
C THR A 122 21.92 -20.78 -19.85
N ALA A 123 21.25 -21.44 -20.80
CA ALA A 123 21.68 -22.73 -21.33
C ALA A 123 23.03 -22.64 -22.06
N ILE A 124 23.19 -21.60 -22.90
CA ILE A 124 24.45 -21.32 -23.61
C ILE A 124 25.56 -21.07 -22.59
N LEU A 125 25.33 -20.20 -21.60
CA LEU A 125 26.27 -19.92 -20.52
C LEU A 125 26.71 -21.22 -19.82
N ALA A 126 25.77 -22.09 -19.43
CA ALA A 126 26.07 -23.38 -18.82
C ALA A 126 26.93 -24.29 -19.72
N ALA A 127 26.62 -24.36 -21.02
CA ALA A 127 27.38 -25.17 -21.98
C ALA A 127 28.83 -24.67 -22.15
N GLY A 128 29.03 -23.35 -22.22
CA GLY A 128 30.36 -22.76 -22.27
C GLY A 128 31.14 -22.93 -20.97
N LEU A 129 30.48 -22.81 -19.81
CA LEU A 129 31.10 -23.09 -18.50
C LEU A 129 31.57 -24.54 -18.39
N ASN A 130 30.76 -25.50 -18.88
CA ASN A 130 31.16 -26.90 -18.93
C ASN A 130 32.37 -27.12 -19.87
N THR A 131 32.45 -26.39 -20.99
CA THR A 131 33.62 -26.43 -21.91
C THR A 131 34.90 -25.95 -21.21
N LEU A 132 34.78 -24.95 -20.33
CA LEU A 132 35.87 -24.42 -19.51
C LEU A 132 36.21 -25.30 -18.29
N GLY A 133 35.50 -26.41 -18.08
CA GLY A 133 35.69 -27.31 -16.94
C GLY A 133 35.03 -26.85 -15.64
N VAL A 134 34.16 -25.84 -15.68
CA VAL A 134 33.36 -25.41 -14.53
C VAL A 134 32.11 -26.26 -14.41
N GLN A 135 31.98 -26.98 -13.31
CA GLN A 135 30.82 -27.83 -13.08
C GLN A 135 29.60 -27.01 -12.65
N VAL A 136 28.54 -27.05 -13.46
CA VAL A 136 27.20 -26.58 -13.07
C VAL A 136 26.53 -27.64 -12.18
N VAL A 137 26.03 -27.22 -11.02
CA VAL A 137 25.33 -28.09 -10.07
C VAL A 137 23.89 -28.29 -10.53
N GLY A 138 23.49 -29.55 -10.69
CA GLY A 138 22.16 -29.94 -11.16
C GLY A 138 22.05 -29.98 -12.69
N ALA A 139 21.01 -30.64 -13.19
CA ALA A 139 20.80 -30.86 -14.63
C ALA A 139 19.82 -29.86 -15.28
N SER A 140 19.13 -29.05 -14.48
CA SER A 140 18.02 -28.21 -14.97
C SER A 140 18.01 -26.84 -14.32
N ALA A 141 17.74 -25.82 -15.13
CA ALA A 141 17.66 -24.43 -14.70
C ALA A 141 16.77 -23.63 -15.66
N PHE A 142 16.06 -22.63 -15.14
CA PHE A 142 15.43 -21.60 -15.96
C PHE A 142 16.45 -20.52 -16.33
N ASP A 143 16.80 -19.66 -15.35
CA ASP A 143 17.70 -18.52 -15.53
C ASP A 143 18.87 -18.49 -14.54
N THR A 144 18.90 -19.43 -13.59
CA THR A 144 19.79 -19.40 -12.43
C THR A 144 20.66 -20.65 -12.38
N LEU A 145 21.98 -20.47 -12.27
CA LEU A 145 22.96 -21.54 -12.16
C LEU A 145 23.66 -21.49 -10.81
N THR A 146 24.01 -22.67 -10.28
CA THR A 146 24.96 -22.82 -9.18
C THR A 146 26.21 -23.51 -9.71
N LEU A 147 27.38 -22.94 -9.46
CA LEU A 147 28.66 -23.35 -10.00
C LEU A 147 29.53 -23.90 -8.88
N ALA A 148 30.01 -25.13 -9.01
CA ALA A 148 31.00 -25.70 -8.11
C ALA A 148 32.38 -25.15 -8.47
N THR A 149 32.87 -24.24 -7.63
CA THR A 149 34.12 -23.48 -7.85
C THR A 149 35.20 -23.82 -6.82
N GLY A 150 34.87 -24.61 -5.79
CA GLY A 150 35.82 -25.17 -4.83
C GLY A 150 36.65 -24.10 -4.13
N SER A 151 37.95 -24.31 -3.98
CA SER A 151 38.83 -23.34 -3.33
C SER A 151 38.95 -22.00 -4.07
N SER A 152 38.53 -21.92 -5.34
CA SER A 152 38.61 -20.71 -6.16
C SER A 152 37.43 -19.75 -5.94
N THR A 153 36.39 -20.16 -5.20
CA THR A 153 35.15 -19.39 -4.99
C THR A 153 35.42 -17.94 -4.57
N ALA A 154 36.23 -17.73 -3.53
CA ALA A 154 36.51 -16.37 -3.03
C ALA A 154 37.25 -15.51 -4.06
N GLY A 155 38.29 -16.06 -4.71
CA GLY A 155 39.06 -15.33 -5.71
C GLY A 155 38.24 -14.96 -6.94
N LEU A 156 37.40 -15.88 -7.43
CA LEU A 156 36.48 -15.61 -8.55
C LEU A 156 35.41 -14.59 -8.19
N HIS A 157 34.91 -14.63 -6.95
CA HIS A 157 33.94 -13.63 -6.47
C HIS A 157 34.53 -12.22 -6.45
N ASP A 158 35.76 -12.07 -5.93
CA ASP A 158 36.45 -10.78 -5.91
C ASP A 158 36.81 -10.29 -7.32
N GLN A 159 37.22 -11.20 -8.23
CA GLN A 159 37.46 -10.86 -9.63
C GLN A 159 36.18 -10.39 -10.35
N ALA A 160 35.05 -11.05 -10.12
CA ALA A 160 33.76 -10.64 -10.68
C ALA A 160 33.41 -9.22 -10.21
N ARG A 161 33.54 -8.95 -8.91
CA ARG A 161 33.26 -7.62 -8.32
C ARG A 161 34.16 -6.54 -8.92
N ALA A 162 35.45 -6.83 -9.13
CA ALA A 162 36.37 -5.89 -9.77
C ALA A 162 35.99 -5.55 -11.22
N GLN A 163 35.23 -6.41 -11.89
CA GLN A 163 34.69 -6.19 -13.24
C GLN A 163 33.26 -5.61 -13.24
N GLY A 164 32.71 -5.26 -12.06
CA GLY A 164 31.34 -4.74 -11.94
C GLY A 164 30.25 -5.81 -12.02
N ILE A 165 30.59 -7.08 -11.84
CA ILE A 165 29.66 -8.22 -11.84
C ILE A 165 29.44 -8.71 -10.41
N ASN A 166 28.19 -8.69 -9.95
CA ASN A 166 27.85 -9.25 -8.64
C ASN A 166 27.33 -10.67 -8.78
N LEU A 167 28.05 -11.63 -8.19
CA LEU A 167 27.61 -13.03 -8.08
C LEU A 167 27.16 -13.32 -6.65
N ARG A 168 26.27 -14.32 -6.49
CA ARG A 168 25.85 -14.81 -5.17
C ARG A 168 26.89 -15.80 -4.65
N GLN A 169 27.59 -15.49 -3.57
CA GLN A 169 28.34 -16.51 -2.85
C GLN A 169 27.35 -17.42 -2.10
N VAL A 170 27.24 -18.69 -2.52
CA VAL A 170 26.27 -19.64 -1.93
C VAL A 170 26.86 -20.24 -0.65
N ASP A 171 28.13 -20.65 -0.72
CA ASP A 171 28.93 -21.13 0.40
C ASP A 171 30.43 -20.98 0.05
N ALA A 172 31.31 -21.67 0.79
CA ALA A 172 32.76 -21.60 0.59
C ALA A 172 33.27 -22.24 -0.71
N GLY A 173 32.45 -23.05 -1.40
CA GLY A 173 32.81 -23.79 -2.61
C GLY A 173 31.88 -23.55 -3.80
N HIS A 174 30.85 -22.70 -3.67
CA HIS A 174 29.85 -22.48 -4.70
C HIS A 174 29.53 -21.00 -4.96
N LEU A 175 29.41 -20.66 -6.25
CA LEU A 175 28.90 -19.38 -6.73
C LEU A 175 27.56 -19.58 -7.44
N GLY A 176 26.60 -18.70 -7.19
CA GLY A 176 25.33 -18.63 -7.87
C GLY A 176 25.26 -17.40 -8.76
N LEU A 177 24.58 -17.52 -9.89
CA LEU A 177 24.29 -16.41 -10.79
C LEU A 177 22.91 -16.58 -11.42
N SER A 178 22.25 -15.47 -11.73
CA SER A 178 20.95 -15.43 -12.39
C SER A 178 21.05 -14.46 -13.57
N LEU A 179 20.68 -14.91 -14.76
CA LEU A 179 20.49 -14.02 -15.91
C LEU A 179 19.06 -13.48 -15.92
N ASP A 180 18.84 -12.41 -16.66
CA ASP A 180 17.55 -11.75 -16.77
C ASP A 180 17.30 -11.18 -18.17
N GLU A 181 16.22 -10.41 -18.30
CA GLU A 181 15.81 -9.80 -19.57
C GLU A 181 16.91 -8.89 -20.17
N THR A 182 17.71 -8.24 -19.32
CA THR A 182 18.75 -7.29 -19.74
C THR A 182 20.02 -7.98 -20.21
N SER A 183 20.23 -9.24 -19.83
CA SER A 183 21.43 -10.01 -20.20
C SER A 183 21.58 -10.12 -21.72
N SER A 184 22.81 -10.02 -22.20
CA SER A 184 23.20 -10.05 -23.61
C SER A 184 24.25 -11.12 -23.90
N GLN A 185 24.60 -11.31 -25.18
CA GLN A 185 25.73 -12.16 -25.56
C GLN A 185 27.03 -11.70 -24.89
N ALA A 186 27.28 -10.38 -24.86
CA ALA A 186 28.48 -9.82 -24.26
C ALA A 186 28.58 -10.13 -22.75
N ASP A 187 27.45 -10.16 -22.04
CA ASP A 187 27.42 -10.51 -20.62
C ASP A 187 27.75 -12.01 -20.41
N VAL A 188 27.26 -12.88 -21.30
CA VAL A 188 27.61 -14.31 -21.28
C VAL A 188 29.11 -14.53 -21.54
N GLU A 189 29.66 -13.84 -22.54
CA GLU A 189 31.10 -13.91 -22.87
C GLU A 189 31.97 -13.33 -21.74
N ALA A 190 31.54 -12.24 -21.10
CA ALA A 190 32.20 -11.68 -19.92
C ALA A 190 32.19 -12.66 -18.73
N LEU A 191 31.07 -13.34 -18.51
CA LEU A 191 30.99 -14.41 -17.52
C LEU A 191 31.92 -15.57 -17.86
N TRP A 192 32.00 -16.03 -19.11
CA TRP A 192 32.99 -17.05 -19.48
C TRP A 192 34.43 -16.59 -19.25
N GLN A 193 34.75 -15.33 -19.58
CA GLN A 193 36.09 -14.79 -19.36
C GLN A 193 36.52 -14.88 -17.90
N LEU A 194 35.58 -14.67 -16.96
CA LEU A 194 35.84 -14.79 -15.52
C LEU A 194 36.33 -16.20 -15.14
N PHE A 195 35.84 -17.24 -15.83
CA PHE A 195 36.17 -18.63 -15.53
C PHE A 195 37.21 -19.26 -16.46
N ALA A 196 37.55 -18.63 -17.58
CA ALA A 196 38.41 -19.22 -18.61
C ALA A 196 39.88 -19.37 -18.17
N GLY A 197 40.38 -18.48 -17.30
CA GLY A 197 41.81 -18.41 -16.98
C GLY A 197 42.64 -18.16 -18.25
N ASP A 198 43.58 -19.05 -18.54
CA ASP A 198 44.42 -19.01 -19.75
C ASP A 198 43.79 -19.75 -20.96
N GLN A 199 42.61 -20.37 -20.80
CA GLN A 199 41.94 -21.08 -21.89
C GLN A 199 41.34 -20.11 -22.91
N ALA A 200 41.24 -20.54 -24.16
CA ALA A 200 40.49 -19.81 -25.18
C ALA A 200 39.00 -19.79 -24.81
N GLN A 201 38.34 -18.65 -25.03
CA GLN A 201 36.90 -18.55 -24.78
C GLN A 201 36.10 -19.49 -25.69
N PRO A 202 34.94 -20.00 -25.21
CA PRO A 202 33.99 -20.69 -26.06
C PRO A 202 33.45 -19.79 -27.19
N ASP A 203 33.13 -20.38 -28.33
CA ASP A 203 32.44 -19.69 -29.43
C ASP A 203 30.93 -19.64 -29.15
N PHE A 204 30.41 -18.44 -28.88
CA PHE A 204 29.00 -18.22 -28.61
C PHE A 204 28.10 -18.69 -29.76
N ALA A 205 28.46 -18.41 -31.02
CA ALA A 205 27.62 -18.75 -32.16
C ALA A 205 27.54 -20.27 -32.36
N ALA A 206 28.67 -20.97 -32.17
CA ALA A 206 28.70 -22.43 -32.22
C ALA A 206 27.87 -23.07 -31.09
N LEU A 207 27.96 -22.54 -29.86
CA LEU A 207 27.15 -23.02 -28.74
C LEU A 207 25.67 -22.70 -28.93
N ALA A 208 25.32 -21.50 -29.38
CA ALA A 208 23.93 -21.12 -29.65
C ALA A 208 23.26 -22.03 -30.70
N ALA A 209 24.03 -22.51 -31.69
CA ALA A 209 23.53 -23.42 -32.72
C ALA A 209 23.35 -24.88 -32.25
N SER A 210 24.00 -25.28 -31.16
CA SER A 210 24.08 -26.68 -30.71
C SER A 210 23.47 -26.94 -29.32
N THR A 211 23.26 -25.90 -28.52
CA THR A 211 22.79 -26.01 -27.13
C THR A 211 21.29 -26.27 -27.08
N GLY A 212 20.89 -27.34 -26.39
CA GLY A 212 19.49 -27.65 -26.08
C GLY A 212 18.98 -26.93 -24.83
N SER A 213 17.67 -27.02 -24.59
CA SER A 213 17.06 -26.50 -23.37
C SER A 213 17.52 -27.28 -22.13
N LEU A 214 17.74 -26.57 -21.01
CA LEU A 214 17.97 -27.19 -19.69
C LEU A 214 16.65 -27.51 -18.96
N LEU A 215 15.49 -27.11 -19.51
CA LEU A 215 14.20 -27.44 -18.92
C LEU A 215 13.82 -28.89 -19.27
N PRO A 216 13.44 -29.71 -18.27
CA PRO A 216 12.93 -31.05 -18.55
C PRO A 216 11.67 -30.99 -19.42
N ALA A 217 11.63 -31.81 -20.48
CA ALA A 217 10.49 -31.84 -21.40
C ALA A 217 9.14 -32.09 -20.70
N ALA A 218 9.14 -32.91 -19.64
CA ALA A 218 7.95 -33.22 -18.83
C ALA A 218 7.44 -32.03 -17.99
N LEU A 219 8.25 -30.99 -17.80
CA LEU A 219 7.89 -29.78 -17.05
C LEU A 219 7.61 -28.58 -17.96
N LEU A 220 7.63 -28.77 -19.28
CA LEU A 220 7.28 -27.71 -20.22
C LEU A 220 5.78 -27.48 -20.24
N ARG A 221 5.40 -26.22 -20.04
CA ARG A 221 4.03 -25.76 -20.06
C ARG A 221 3.36 -26.10 -21.39
N GLN A 222 2.19 -26.71 -21.31
CA GLN A 222 1.32 -26.96 -22.47
C GLN A 222 0.08 -26.06 -22.48
N SER A 223 -0.34 -25.55 -21.31
CA SER A 223 -1.51 -24.69 -21.18
C SER A 223 -1.28 -23.28 -21.74
N ALA A 224 -2.31 -22.72 -22.38
CA ALA A 224 -2.30 -21.33 -22.83
C ALA A 224 -2.27 -20.34 -21.64
N ILE A 225 -1.81 -19.12 -21.90
CA ILE A 225 -1.84 -17.99 -20.97
C ILE A 225 -2.43 -16.77 -21.64
N LEU A 226 -3.03 -15.90 -20.83
CA LEU A 226 -3.40 -14.54 -21.25
C LEU A 226 -4.27 -14.51 -22.53
N GLU A 227 -5.22 -15.45 -22.65
CA GLU A 227 -6.09 -15.57 -23.84
C GLU A 227 -7.10 -14.41 -23.95
N HIS A 228 -7.38 -13.72 -22.86
CA HIS A 228 -8.32 -12.60 -22.84
C HIS A 228 -7.85 -11.47 -23.81
N PRO A 229 -8.75 -10.83 -24.57
CA PRO A 229 -8.37 -9.81 -25.56
C PRO A 229 -7.58 -8.63 -25.02
N VAL A 230 -7.72 -8.31 -23.73
CA VAL A 230 -6.94 -7.23 -23.10
C VAL A 230 -5.43 -7.43 -23.29
N PHE A 231 -4.96 -8.68 -23.31
CA PHE A 231 -3.54 -9.03 -23.50
C PHE A 231 -3.13 -9.18 -24.97
N ASN A 232 -4.07 -8.98 -25.90
CA ASN A 232 -3.88 -9.26 -27.33
C ASN A 232 -4.25 -8.05 -28.23
N ARG A 233 -4.54 -6.88 -27.65
CA ARG A 233 -5.05 -5.68 -28.37
C ARG A 233 -4.18 -4.44 -28.27
N TYR A 234 -3.23 -4.37 -27.34
CA TYR A 234 -2.53 -3.12 -27.00
C TYR A 234 -1.01 -3.26 -27.11
N HIS A 235 -0.51 -3.83 -28.21
CA HIS A 235 0.91 -4.14 -28.40
C HIS A 235 1.70 -3.03 -29.09
N SER A 236 1.03 -2.07 -29.72
CA SER A 236 1.69 -0.84 -30.19
C SER A 236 1.74 0.20 -29.07
N GLU A 237 2.81 1.00 -29.03
CA GLU A 237 2.96 2.06 -28.04
C GLU A 237 1.77 3.05 -28.07
N THR A 238 1.29 3.40 -29.27
CA THR A 238 0.11 4.25 -29.43
C THR A 238 -1.14 3.65 -28.77
N GLU A 239 -1.38 2.35 -28.97
CA GLU A 239 -2.55 1.67 -28.41
C GLU A 239 -2.46 1.53 -26.89
N LEU A 240 -1.28 1.21 -26.36
CA LEU A 240 -1.04 1.16 -24.92
C LEU A 240 -1.25 2.55 -24.29
N MET A 241 -0.67 3.61 -24.87
CA MET A 241 -0.85 4.98 -24.39
C MET A 241 -2.32 5.39 -24.36
N ARG A 242 -3.08 5.04 -25.41
CA ARG A 242 -4.53 5.29 -25.43
C ARG A 242 -5.28 4.45 -24.39
N TYR A 243 -4.85 3.21 -24.13
CA TYR A 243 -5.46 2.36 -23.11
C TYR A 243 -5.23 2.91 -21.70
N LEU A 244 -3.98 3.24 -21.36
CA LEU A 244 -3.61 3.87 -20.09
C LEU A 244 -4.39 5.17 -19.88
N ARG A 245 -4.48 6.03 -20.91
CA ARG A 245 -5.24 7.28 -20.82
C ARG A 245 -6.73 7.03 -20.57
N ARG A 246 -7.34 6.08 -21.28
CA ARG A 246 -8.75 5.70 -21.08
C ARG A 246 -9.04 5.18 -19.67
N LEU A 247 -8.07 4.51 -19.02
CA LEU A 247 -8.23 4.08 -17.63
C LEU A 247 -8.07 5.27 -16.68
N ALA A 248 -7.03 6.09 -16.86
CA ALA A 248 -6.80 7.27 -16.03
C ALA A 248 -7.98 8.27 -16.07
N ASP A 249 -8.65 8.41 -17.22
CA ASP A 249 -9.83 9.29 -17.35
C ASP A 249 -11.05 8.83 -16.54
N LYS A 250 -11.09 7.56 -16.11
CA LYS A 250 -12.17 7.00 -15.28
C LYS A 250 -11.95 7.17 -13.78
N ASP A 251 -10.76 7.59 -13.38
CA ASP A 251 -10.36 7.68 -11.98
C ASP A 251 -10.27 9.15 -11.58
N LEU A 252 -10.91 9.51 -10.46
CA LEU A 252 -10.76 10.82 -9.86
C LEU A 252 -9.48 10.82 -8.99
N ALA A 253 -8.54 11.70 -9.31
CA ALA A 253 -7.25 11.83 -8.63
C ALA A 253 -6.95 13.29 -8.25
N LEU A 254 -5.83 13.51 -7.54
CA LEU A 254 -5.43 14.81 -6.99
C LEU A 254 -5.10 15.88 -8.03
N ASP A 255 -4.95 15.52 -9.30
CA ASP A 255 -4.79 16.46 -10.41
C ASP A 255 -6.13 17.10 -10.85
N ARG A 256 -7.26 16.67 -10.26
CA ARG A 256 -8.61 17.17 -10.58
C ARG A 256 -9.25 17.96 -9.44
N SER A 257 -9.23 17.44 -8.22
CA SER A 257 -9.86 18.04 -7.05
C SER A 257 -9.33 17.43 -5.76
N MET A 258 -9.62 18.10 -4.64
CA MET A 258 -9.34 17.57 -3.30
C MET A 258 -10.00 16.20 -3.10
N ILE A 259 -9.26 15.27 -2.50
CA ILE A 259 -9.77 13.98 -2.03
C ILE A 259 -9.69 13.97 -0.49
N PRO A 260 -10.73 14.41 0.23
CA PRO A 260 -10.62 14.70 1.66
C PRO A 260 -10.84 13.44 2.54
N LEU A 261 -10.11 12.36 2.23
CA LEU A 261 -10.21 11.10 2.96
C LEU A 261 -9.58 11.23 4.36
N GLY A 262 -10.41 11.23 5.40
CA GLY A 262 -9.97 11.11 6.78
C GLY A 262 -9.04 9.93 7.02
N SER A 263 -8.00 10.13 7.83
CA SER A 263 -6.93 9.19 8.15
C SER A 263 -6.06 8.78 6.95
N CYS A 264 -6.10 9.51 5.82
CA CYS A 264 -5.31 9.19 4.63
C CYS A 264 -4.29 10.26 4.27
N THR A 265 -4.45 11.50 4.72
CA THR A 265 -3.58 12.63 4.41
C THR A 265 -3.26 12.72 2.91
N MET A 266 -4.27 13.01 2.10
CA MET A 266 -4.17 13.16 0.64
C MET A 266 -3.47 14.48 0.24
N LYS A 267 -2.25 14.69 0.73
CA LYS A 267 -1.45 15.89 0.48
C LYS A 267 -0.74 15.85 -0.88
N LEU A 268 -0.07 16.95 -1.23
CA LEU A 268 0.76 17.03 -2.43
C LEU A 268 1.84 15.94 -2.45
N ASN A 269 1.95 15.24 -3.58
CA ASN A 269 3.13 14.45 -3.95
C ASN A 269 3.93 15.27 -4.96
N ALA A 270 4.92 16.03 -4.51
CA ALA A 270 5.52 17.06 -5.36
C ALA A 270 6.38 16.44 -6.47
N ALA A 271 6.35 17.01 -7.68
CA ALA A 271 7.15 16.52 -8.80
C ALA A 271 8.64 16.42 -8.45
N SER A 272 9.19 17.42 -7.74
CA SER A 272 10.58 17.42 -7.26
C SER A 272 10.89 16.25 -6.31
N GLU A 273 9.93 15.80 -5.51
CA GLU A 273 10.09 14.66 -4.61
C GLU A 273 10.02 13.33 -5.37
N MET A 274 9.24 13.28 -6.45
CA MET A 274 9.01 12.07 -7.25
C MET A 274 10.14 11.77 -8.25
N ILE A 275 10.81 12.79 -8.79
CA ILE A 275 11.85 12.64 -9.82
C ILE A 275 12.95 11.61 -9.46
N PRO A 276 13.51 11.58 -8.23
CA PRO A 276 14.58 10.64 -7.90
C PRO A 276 14.20 9.16 -7.91
N VAL A 277 12.91 8.83 -7.78
CA VAL A 277 12.43 7.43 -7.71
C VAL A 277 12.82 6.62 -8.95
N THR A 278 12.93 7.28 -10.11
CA THR A 278 13.27 6.65 -11.39
C THR A 278 14.70 6.93 -11.86
N TRP A 279 15.56 7.52 -11.02
CA TRP A 279 16.99 7.60 -11.34
C TRP A 279 17.60 6.21 -11.30
N ALA A 280 18.55 5.92 -12.19
CA ALA A 280 19.17 4.60 -12.26
C ALA A 280 19.89 4.24 -10.94
N GLU A 281 20.49 5.23 -10.29
CA GLU A 281 21.21 5.13 -9.03
C GLU A 281 20.31 4.67 -7.87
N PHE A 282 18.99 4.95 -7.94
CA PHE A 282 18.01 4.45 -6.97
C PHE A 282 17.26 3.21 -7.50
N GLY A 283 16.82 3.22 -8.75
CA GLY A 283 15.94 2.22 -9.34
C GLY A 283 16.63 0.91 -9.77
N ASN A 284 17.92 0.94 -10.12
CA ASN A 284 18.60 -0.20 -10.75
C ASN A 284 19.58 -0.94 -9.81
N LEU A 285 19.60 -0.60 -8.52
CA LEU A 285 20.45 -1.30 -7.56
C LEU A 285 19.74 -2.53 -6.99
N HIS A 286 20.41 -3.69 -7.00
CA HIS A 286 19.89 -4.91 -6.39
C HIS A 286 19.92 -4.81 -4.85
N PRO A 287 18.86 -5.23 -4.10
CA PRO A 287 18.80 -5.09 -2.63
C PRO A 287 19.95 -5.74 -1.86
N PHE A 288 20.60 -6.73 -2.47
CA PHE A 288 21.71 -7.48 -1.88
C PHE A 288 23.05 -7.18 -2.56
N ALA A 289 23.16 -6.03 -3.23
CA ALA A 289 24.44 -5.53 -3.70
C ALA A 289 25.40 -5.29 -2.51
N PRO A 290 26.72 -5.52 -2.68
CA PRO A 290 27.72 -5.19 -1.65
C PRO A 290 27.57 -3.77 -1.10
N ALA A 291 27.81 -3.60 0.21
CA ALA A 291 27.55 -2.35 0.92
C ALA A 291 28.34 -1.15 0.34
N GLU A 292 29.55 -1.38 -0.18
CA GLU A 292 30.35 -0.34 -0.82
C GLU A 292 29.75 0.19 -2.15
N GLN A 293 28.81 -0.54 -2.76
CA GLN A 293 28.09 -0.12 -3.97
C GLN A 293 26.82 0.68 -3.63
N SER A 294 26.41 0.74 -2.36
CA SER A 294 25.18 1.38 -1.90
C SER A 294 25.43 2.56 -0.95
N GLN A 295 26.61 3.17 -1.00
CA GLN A 295 26.98 4.28 -0.09
C GLN A 295 26.03 5.48 -0.16
N GLY A 296 25.49 5.80 -1.35
CA GLY A 296 24.48 6.84 -1.50
C GLY A 296 23.17 6.52 -0.77
N TYR A 297 22.74 5.25 -0.82
CA TYR A 297 21.62 4.76 -0.02
C TYR A 297 21.93 4.85 1.47
N LEU A 298 23.10 4.38 1.91
CA LEU A 298 23.51 4.43 3.32
C LEU A 298 23.48 5.86 3.88
N GLN A 299 23.99 6.84 3.12
CA GLN A 299 23.92 8.24 3.52
C GLN A 299 22.47 8.72 3.63
N MET A 300 21.65 8.48 2.59
CA MET A 300 20.26 8.93 2.55
C MET A 300 19.42 8.30 3.66
N THR A 301 19.57 7.00 3.93
CA THR A 301 18.84 6.30 5.01
C THR A 301 19.28 6.78 6.38
N THR A 302 20.59 6.97 6.61
CA THR A 302 21.12 7.51 7.89
C THR A 302 20.58 8.91 8.15
N GLU A 303 20.60 9.79 7.14
CA GLU A 303 20.06 11.13 7.24
C GLU A 303 18.55 11.11 7.51
N LEU A 304 17.81 10.24 6.81
CA LEU A 304 16.37 10.10 6.98
C LEU A 304 16.00 9.58 8.37
N GLU A 305 16.70 8.56 8.89
CA GLU A 305 16.50 8.06 10.24
C GLU A 305 16.70 9.16 11.28
N ALA A 306 17.76 9.96 11.16
CA ALA A 306 18.01 11.09 12.06
C ALA A 306 16.89 12.16 11.99
N MET A 307 16.40 12.47 10.78
CA MET A 307 15.27 13.38 10.59
C MET A 307 13.98 12.87 11.23
N LEU A 308 13.69 11.58 11.07
CA LEU A 308 12.50 10.96 11.64
C LEU A 308 12.59 10.86 13.17
N CYS A 309 13.77 10.56 13.74
CA CYS A 309 14.01 10.67 15.18
C CYS A 309 13.73 12.09 15.69
N ALA A 310 14.22 13.12 14.99
CA ALA A 310 13.98 14.51 15.37
C ALA A 310 12.49 14.90 15.31
N ALA A 311 11.76 14.43 14.29
CA ALA A 311 10.32 14.71 14.14
C ALA A 311 9.45 14.01 15.19
N THR A 312 9.91 12.88 15.73
CA THR A 312 9.11 12.00 16.61
C THR A 312 9.54 12.00 18.07
N GLY A 313 10.77 12.46 18.38
CA GLY A 313 11.35 12.40 19.71
C GLY A 313 11.79 10.99 20.16
N TYR A 314 11.92 10.06 19.21
CA TYR A 314 12.50 8.74 19.41
C TYR A 314 14.03 8.75 19.27
N ASP A 315 14.67 7.64 19.65
CA ASP A 315 16.11 7.54 19.75
C ASP A 315 16.73 6.68 18.62
N ALA A 316 15.94 5.78 18.02
CA ALA A 316 16.33 4.98 16.86
C ALA A 316 15.15 4.76 15.91
N VAL A 317 15.43 4.55 14.62
CA VAL A 317 14.42 4.24 13.58
C VAL A 317 14.82 2.99 12.81
N SER A 318 13.84 2.18 12.41
CA SER A 318 14.00 1.15 11.38
C SER A 318 13.14 1.49 10.16
N LEU A 319 13.78 1.56 8.99
CA LEU A 319 13.12 1.80 7.70
C LEU A 319 12.62 0.51 7.01
N GLN A 320 12.81 -0.66 7.63
CA GLN A 320 12.48 -1.95 7.03
C GLN A 320 10.98 -2.14 6.72
N PRO A 321 10.03 -1.80 7.61
CA PRO A 321 8.62 -2.12 7.38
C PRO A 321 8.03 -1.32 6.20
N ASN A 322 7.45 -2.02 5.23
CA ASN A 322 6.99 -1.47 3.95
C ASN A 322 5.49 -1.11 3.90
N ALA A 323 4.85 -0.95 5.04
CA ALA A 323 3.48 -0.45 5.18
C ALA A 323 3.21 -0.09 6.65
N GLY A 324 2.22 0.76 6.94
CA GLY A 324 1.89 1.12 8.32
C GLY A 324 1.55 -0.09 9.20
N SER A 325 0.76 -1.02 8.67
CA SER A 325 0.45 -2.29 9.34
C SER A 325 1.68 -3.17 9.62
N GLN A 326 2.70 -3.12 8.75
CA GLN A 326 3.98 -3.80 8.99
C GLN A 326 4.81 -3.08 10.06
N GLY A 327 4.70 -1.75 10.15
CA GLY A 327 5.28 -0.97 11.24
C GLY A 327 4.65 -1.30 12.60
N GLU A 328 3.32 -1.41 12.66
CA GLU A 328 2.62 -1.94 13.84
C GLU A 328 3.16 -3.32 14.24
N TYR A 329 3.29 -4.22 13.27
CA TYR A 329 3.73 -5.59 13.53
C TYR A 329 5.17 -5.62 14.05
N ALA A 330 6.06 -4.86 13.41
CA ALA A 330 7.44 -4.70 13.85
C ALA A 330 7.54 -4.09 15.26
N GLY A 331 6.74 -3.06 15.55
CA GLY A 331 6.73 -2.42 16.88
C GLY A 331 6.25 -3.36 17.98
N LEU A 332 5.17 -4.12 17.75
CA LEU A 332 4.70 -5.11 18.73
C LEU A 332 5.67 -6.29 18.89
N LEU A 333 6.35 -6.72 17.83
CA LEU A 333 7.41 -7.71 17.93
C LEU A 333 8.59 -7.20 18.76
N ALA A 334 9.00 -5.94 18.60
CA ALA A 334 10.03 -5.30 19.41
C ALA A 334 9.62 -5.25 20.90
N ILE A 335 8.39 -4.83 21.21
CA ILE A 335 7.84 -4.85 22.58
C ILE A 335 7.87 -6.28 23.16
N ARG A 336 7.43 -7.27 22.37
CA ARG A 336 7.40 -8.67 22.81
C ARG A 336 8.81 -9.21 23.08
N ALA A 337 9.77 -8.88 22.22
CA ALA A 337 11.16 -9.27 22.41
C ALA A 337 11.78 -8.59 23.63
N TYR A 338 11.45 -7.32 23.87
CA TYR A 338 11.84 -6.60 25.08
C TYR A 338 11.32 -7.26 26.36
N HIS A 339 10.03 -7.59 26.43
CA HIS A 339 9.47 -8.33 27.58
C HIS A 339 10.17 -9.68 27.80
N ARG A 340 10.42 -10.43 26.72
CA ARG A 340 11.17 -11.71 26.79
C ARG A 340 12.58 -11.54 27.33
N SER A 341 13.29 -10.48 26.92
CA SER A 341 14.65 -10.20 27.38
C SER A 341 14.73 -9.97 28.90
N ARG A 342 13.63 -9.56 29.52
CA ARG A 342 13.49 -9.32 30.96
C ARG A 342 12.89 -10.50 31.73
N GLY A 343 12.69 -11.65 31.08
CA GLY A 343 12.03 -12.81 31.69
C GLY A 343 10.49 -12.69 31.80
N GLU A 344 9.89 -11.68 31.16
CA GLU A 344 8.46 -11.37 31.25
C GLU A 344 7.67 -11.86 30.02
N ALA A 345 8.07 -13.00 29.45
CA ALA A 345 7.45 -13.56 28.23
C ALA A 345 5.95 -13.90 28.37
N HIS A 346 5.43 -13.93 29.60
CA HIS A 346 4.03 -14.15 29.93
C HIS A 346 3.14 -12.91 29.72
N ARG A 347 3.73 -11.72 29.50
CA ARG A 347 3.04 -10.49 29.13
C ARG A 347 2.59 -10.55 27.67
N ASP A 348 1.30 -10.74 27.46
CA ASP A 348 0.68 -10.94 26.15
C ASP A 348 -0.67 -10.22 25.98
N ILE A 349 -1.09 -9.38 26.92
CA ILE A 349 -2.30 -8.53 26.78
C ILE A 349 -1.94 -7.23 26.07
N CYS A 350 -2.69 -6.91 25.01
CA CYS A 350 -2.64 -5.62 24.33
C CYS A 350 -3.96 -4.88 24.54
N LEU A 351 -3.92 -3.74 25.23
CA LEU A 351 -5.07 -2.86 25.38
C LEU A 351 -5.27 -2.03 24.11
N ILE A 352 -6.50 -1.98 23.59
CA ILE A 352 -6.81 -1.24 22.36
C ILE A 352 -8.12 -0.48 22.55
N PRO A 353 -8.13 0.87 22.42
CA PRO A 353 -9.37 1.64 22.44
C PRO A 353 -10.33 1.21 21.34
N SER A 354 -11.63 1.24 21.61
CA SER A 354 -12.67 0.90 20.62
C SER A 354 -12.61 1.77 19.36
N SER A 355 -12.07 2.98 19.45
CA SER A 355 -11.87 3.92 18.35
C SER A 355 -10.68 3.58 17.43
N ALA A 356 -9.75 2.72 17.87
CA ALA A 356 -8.52 2.44 17.12
C ALA A 356 -8.81 1.87 15.72
N HIS A 357 -7.89 2.15 14.79
CA HIS A 357 -7.94 1.61 13.43
C HIS A 357 -7.97 0.07 13.44
N GLY A 358 -8.61 -0.53 12.42
CA GLY A 358 -8.82 -1.98 12.36
C GLY A 358 -7.53 -2.79 12.21
N THR A 359 -6.44 -2.16 11.77
CA THR A 359 -5.10 -2.75 11.71
C THR A 359 -4.56 -3.06 13.10
N ASN A 360 -4.75 -2.18 14.09
CA ASN A 360 -4.23 -2.35 15.45
C ASN A 360 -4.62 -3.71 16.07
N PRO A 361 -5.91 -4.08 16.17
CA PRO A 361 -6.31 -5.38 16.71
C PRO A 361 -5.92 -6.56 15.82
N ALA A 362 -5.91 -6.40 14.49
CA ALA A 362 -5.43 -7.44 13.57
C ALA A 362 -3.92 -7.72 13.77
N THR A 363 -3.14 -6.66 13.94
CA THR A 363 -1.69 -6.72 14.17
C THR A 363 -1.35 -7.29 15.54
N ALA A 364 -2.08 -6.88 16.59
CA ALA A 364 -1.91 -7.47 17.92
C ALA A 364 -2.18 -8.98 17.91
N HIS A 365 -3.24 -9.42 17.23
CA HIS A 365 -3.52 -10.84 17.04
C HIS A 365 -2.38 -11.55 16.28
N MET A 366 -1.92 -10.97 15.15
CA MET A 366 -0.82 -11.52 14.35
C MET A 366 0.50 -11.61 15.12
N ALA A 367 0.78 -10.67 16.02
CA ALA A 367 1.95 -10.68 16.90
C ALA A 367 1.84 -11.72 18.06
N GLY A 368 0.71 -12.42 18.16
CA GLY A 368 0.44 -13.41 19.21
C GLY A 368 0.02 -12.79 20.54
N MET A 369 -0.51 -11.57 20.53
CA MET A 369 -1.08 -10.91 21.71
C MET A 369 -2.60 -11.12 21.78
N ARG A 370 -3.15 -11.09 23.00
CA ARG A 370 -4.58 -11.14 23.29
C ARG A 370 -5.10 -9.71 23.44
N VAL A 371 -6.06 -9.36 22.59
CA VAL A 371 -6.66 -8.01 22.57
C VAL A 371 -7.67 -7.87 23.69
N VAL A 372 -7.56 -6.79 24.45
CA VAL A 372 -8.58 -6.34 25.41
C VAL A 372 -9.01 -4.93 25.03
N VAL A 373 -10.29 -4.76 24.72
CA VAL A 373 -10.83 -3.48 24.26
C VAL A 373 -11.05 -2.54 25.44
N THR A 374 -10.60 -1.30 25.34
CA THR A 374 -10.92 -0.22 26.30
C THR A 374 -11.99 0.69 25.73
N ALA A 375 -12.87 1.20 26.60
CA ALA A 375 -13.99 2.03 26.21
C ALA A 375 -13.55 3.44 25.78
N CYS A 376 -14.46 4.13 25.10
CA CYS A 376 -14.37 5.57 24.86
C CYS A 376 -15.50 6.29 25.63
N ASP A 377 -15.23 7.50 26.11
CA ASP A 377 -16.22 8.35 26.75
C ASP A 377 -17.25 8.89 25.73
N ALA A 378 -18.31 9.55 26.22
CA ALA A 378 -19.34 10.12 25.36
C ALA A 378 -18.83 11.24 24.42
N ARG A 379 -17.64 11.79 24.68
CA ARG A 379 -16.96 12.79 23.84
C ARG A 379 -15.94 12.15 22.89
N GLY A 380 -15.88 10.82 22.83
CA GLY A 380 -15.00 10.07 21.94
C GLY A 380 -13.55 9.96 22.39
N ASN A 381 -13.20 10.39 23.62
CA ASN A 381 -11.86 10.18 24.18
C ASN A 381 -11.71 8.76 24.73
N VAL A 382 -10.50 8.31 24.99
CA VAL A 382 -10.29 7.08 25.78
C VAL A 382 -10.88 7.26 27.18
N ASP A 383 -11.68 6.29 27.64
CA ASP A 383 -12.14 6.25 29.01
C ASP A 383 -10.98 5.88 29.94
N VAL A 384 -10.43 6.88 30.63
CA VAL A 384 -9.24 6.74 31.48
C VAL A 384 -9.51 5.81 32.68
N GLU A 385 -10.73 5.80 33.21
CA GLU A 385 -11.07 4.95 34.36
C GLU A 385 -11.23 3.49 33.95
N ASP A 386 -11.90 3.22 32.81
CA ASP A 386 -11.96 1.87 32.23
C ASP A 386 -10.57 1.36 31.85
N LEU A 387 -9.74 2.21 31.24
CA LEU A 387 -8.35 1.90 30.93
C LEU A 387 -7.57 1.54 32.20
N ARG A 388 -7.67 2.36 33.25
CA ARG A 388 -6.98 2.14 34.53
C ARG A 388 -7.43 0.83 35.17
N ALA A 389 -8.73 0.56 35.18
CA ALA A 389 -9.28 -0.69 35.71
C ALA A 389 -8.72 -1.91 34.96
N LYS A 390 -8.70 -1.89 33.63
CA LYS A 390 -8.18 -2.99 32.80
C LYS A 390 -6.66 -3.15 32.89
N ALA A 391 -5.92 -2.05 33.00
CA ALA A 391 -4.48 -2.08 33.21
C ALA A 391 -4.12 -2.74 34.55
N ILE A 392 -4.88 -2.45 35.61
CA ILE A 392 -4.72 -3.07 36.93
C ILE A 392 -5.15 -4.55 36.89
N GLU A 393 -6.31 -4.86 36.30
CA GLU A 393 -6.82 -6.24 36.15
C GLU A 393 -5.82 -7.14 35.44
N HIS A 394 -5.18 -6.62 34.39
CA HIS A 394 -4.24 -7.37 33.55
C HIS A 394 -2.77 -7.09 33.87
N ARG A 395 -2.45 -6.43 34.99
CA ARG A 395 -1.09 -5.96 35.33
C ARG A 395 0.02 -7.00 35.12
N GLU A 396 -0.20 -8.24 35.57
CA GLU A 396 0.79 -9.31 35.45
C GLU A 396 1.01 -9.76 34.00
N ARG A 397 0.05 -9.53 33.09
CA ARG A 397 0.11 -9.95 31.69
C ARG A 397 0.10 -8.78 30.70
N LEU A 398 0.08 -7.54 31.17
CA LEU A 398 0.02 -6.35 30.34
C LEU A 398 1.31 -6.22 29.54
N ALA A 399 1.21 -6.35 28.22
CA ALA A 399 2.33 -6.20 27.30
C ALA A 399 2.38 -4.78 26.72
N ALA A 400 1.24 -4.29 26.23
CA ALA A 400 1.17 -3.02 25.54
C ALA A 400 -0.21 -2.36 25.61
N ILE A 401 -0.25 -1.06 25.32
CA ILE A 401 -1.41 -0.37 24.73
C ILE A 401 -1.07 -0.02 23.28
N MET A 402 -2.07 -0.06 22.39
CA MET A 402 -2.00 0.64 21.09
C MET A 402 -2.99 1.79 21.09
N ILE A 403 -2.49 3.02 20.95
CA ILE A 403 -3.31 4.23 20.90
C ILE A 403 -2.94 5.06 19.67
N THR A 404 -3.91 5.77 19.08
CA THR A 404 -3.67 6.71 17.97
C THR A 404 -3.72 8.13 18.55
N TYR A 405 -2.74 8.98 18.20
CA TYR A 405 -2.72 10.37 18.67
C TYR A 405 -2.36 11.35 17.55
N PRO A 406 -3.12 12.46 17.36
CA PRO A 406 -4.50 12.64 17.83
C PRO A 406 -5.38 11.46 17.39
N SER A 407 -6.47 11.23 18.13
CA SER A 407 -7.29 10.02 17.97
C SER A 407 -7.89 9.93 16.56
N THR A 408 -8.39 8.74 16.20
CA THR A 408 -9.14 8.52 14.95
C THR A 408 -10.45 9.32 14.89
N HIS A 409 -10.86 9.96 15.99
CA HIS A 409 -11.96 10.92 16.01
C HIS A 409 -11.55 12.34 15.61
N GLY A 410 -10.27 12.57 15.29
CA GLY A 410 -9.75 13.88 14.91
C GLY A 410 -9.62 14.85 16.08
N VAL A 411 -9.37 14.35 17.30
CA VAL A 411 -9.26 15.18 18.51
C VAL A 411 -7.95 14.93 19.26
N PHE A 412 -7.39 16.00 19.83
CA PHE A 412 -6.28 15.91 20.77
C PHE A 412 -6.80 15.57 22.17
N GLU A 413 -6.50 14.37 22.64
CA GLU A 413 -6.83 13.95 23.99
C GLU A 413 -5.93 14.65 25.02
N GLU A 414 -6.52 15.27 26.04
CA GLU A 414 -5.79 15.99 27.09
C GLU A 414 -5.07 15.02 28.05
N ALA A 415 -5.60 13.81 28.22
CA ALA A 415 -5.10 12.81 29.16
C ALA A 415 -3.99 11.89 28.61
N ILE A 416 -3.44 12.17 27.42
CA ILE A 416 -2.47 11.25 26.77
C ILE A 416 -1.26 10.91 27.64
N GLY A 417 -0.73 11.89 28.40
CA GLY A 417 0.38 11.66 29.33
C GLY A 417 -0.02 10.76 30.51
N GLU A 418 -1.24 10.90 31.02
CA GLU A 418 -1.78 10.05 32.08
C GLU A 418 -2.01 8.62 31.58
N ILE A 419 -2.55 8.46 30.37
CA ILE A 419 -2.73 7.17 29.70
C ILE A 419 -1.39 6.43 29.59
N CYS A 420 -0.34 7.10 29.12
CA CYS A 420 1.00 6.52 29.05
C CYS A 420 1.51 6.08 30.44
N ALA A 421 1.37 6.96 31.45
CA ALA A 421 1.81 6.67 32.81
C ALA A 421 1.09 5.45 33.41
N ILE A 422 -0.24 5.34 33.24
CA ILE A 422 -1.03 4.18 33.70
C ILE A 422 -0.46 2.87 33.14
N ILE A 423 -0.09 2.85 31.85
CA ILE A 423 0.45 1.64 31.21
C ILE A 423 1.84 1.31 31.73
N HIS A 424 2.71 2.31 31.85
CA HIS A 424 4.05 2.13 32.39
C HIS A 424 4.05 1.67 33.85
N ASP A 425 3.19 2.24 34.70
CA ASP A 425 3.03 1.87 36.11
C ASP A 425 2.57 0.41 36.29
N ASN A 426 1.92 -0.15 35.28
CA ASN A 426 1.47 -1.54 35.23
C ASN A 426 2.40 -2.46 34.40
N GLY A 427 3.59 -1.98 34.02
CA GLY A 427 4.64 -2.77 33.37
C GLY A 427 4.48 -2.98 31.86
N GLY A 428 3.50 -2.33 31.23
CA GLY A 428 3.28 -2.36 29.78
C GLY A 428 4.18 -1.41 29.01
N GLN A 429 4.05 -1.43 27.68
CA GLN A 429 4.68 -0.49 26.75
C GLN A 429 3.63 0.28 25.94
N VAL A 430 3.95 1.49 25.51
CA VAL A 430 3.03 2.37 24.77
C VAL A 430 3.40 2.39 23.29
N TYR A 431 2.55 1.74 22.49
CA TYR A 431 2.59 1.87 21.04
C TYR A 431 1.68 3.03 20.61
N ILE A 432 2.25 4.07 20.01
CA ILE A 432 1.48 5.17 19.42
C ILE A 432 1.42 4.98 17.91
N ASP A 433 0.23 4.75 17.38
CA ASP A 433 -0.04 4.77 15.95
C ASP A 433 0.16 6.20 15.41
N GLY A 434 1.19 6.36 14.56
CA GLY A 434 1.59 7.63 13.98
C GLY A 434 0.97 7.94 12.62
N ALA A 435 -0.11 7.26 12.22
CA ALA A 435 -0.85 7.61 11.00
C ALA A 435 -1.32 9.08 10.99
N ASN A 436 -1.62 9.63 12.17
CA ASN A 436 -2.10 11.01 12.37
C ASN A 436 -0.97 12.02 12.67
N MET A 437 0.29 11.69 12.35
CA MET A 437 1.44 12.58 12.58
C MET A 437 1.34 13.92 11.82
N ASN A 438 0.48 14.04 10.79
CA ASN A 438 0.31 15.32 10.09
C ASN A 438 -0.18 16.44 11.00
N ALA A 439 -0.85 16.12 12.12
CA ALA A 439 -1.24 17.08 13.14
C ALA A 439 -0.13 17.40 14.16
N MET A 440 1.00 16.70 14.13
CA MET A 440 2.00 16.73 15.22
C MET A 440 3.37 17.25 14.80
N VAL A 441 3.82 17.01 13.57
CA VAL A 441 5.21 17.33 13.17
C VAL A 441 5.55 18.80 13.45
N GLY A 442 6.56 19.01 14.31
CA GLY A 442 7.00 20.36 14.71
C GLY A 442 6.15 21.06 15.77
N LEU A 443 5.09 20.41 16.27
CA LEU A 443 4.20 20.88 17.35
C LEU A 443 4.35 20.05 18.61
N CYS A 444 4.31 18.73 18.49
CA CYS A 444 4.56 17.77 19.57
C CYS A 444 5.20 16.49 19.00
N ALA A 445 5.68 15.62 19.88
CA ALA A 445 6.47 14.46 19.48
C ALA A 445 6.11 13.25 20.38
N PRO A 446 5.67 12.10 19.81
CA PRO A 446 5.21 10.94 20.58
C PRO A 446 6.23 10.44 21.61
N GLY A 447 7.51 10.41 21.26
CA GLY A 447 8.56 10.04 22.19
C GLY A 447 8.78 11.03 23.34
N LYS A 448 8.16 12.22 23.33
CA LYS A 448 8.27 13.21 24.42
C LYS A 448 7.12 13.16 25.42
N PHE A 449 6.01 12.51 25.08
CA PHE A 449 4.82 12.43 25.95
C PHE A 449 4.46 11.00 26.38
N GLY A 450 5.40 10.05 26.23
CA GLY A 450 5.29 8.71 26.81
C GLY A 450 5.20 7.56 25.80
N GLY A 451 5.26 7.83 24.50
CA GLY A 451 5.39 6.77 23.49
C GLY A 451 6.73 6.03 23.59
N ASP A 452 6.68 4.71 23.57
CA ASP A 452 7.87 3.84 23.50
C ASP A 452 8.22 3.50 22.04
N VAL A 453 7.20 3.35 21.19
CA VAL A 453 7.34 3.04 19.77
C VAL A 453 6.17 3.62 18.97
N SER A 454 6.47 4.09 17.76
CA SER A 454 5.45 4.42 16.76
C SER A 454 5.88 3.95 15.39
N HIS A 455 4.93 3.52 14.58
CA HIS A 455 5.11 3.59 13.13
C HIS A 455 4.73 4.97 12.59
N LEU A 456 5.25 5.31 11.42
CA LEU A 456 4.84 6.47 10.63
C LEU A 456 4.29 5.99 9.28
N ASN A 457 3.26 6.64 8.74
CA ASN A 457 2.89 6.41 7.34
C ASN A 457 3.59 7.43 6.45
N LEU A 458 4.71 7.06 5.82
CA LEU A 458 5.40 7.96 4.89
C LEU A 458 4.53 8.34 3.68
N HIS A 459 3.61 7.45 3.32
CA HIS A 459 2.60 7.62 2.26
C HIS A 459 1.36 8.39 2.69
N LYS A 460 1.38 8.98 3.88
CA LYS A 460 0.39 9.93 4.36
C LYS A 460 1.11 11.23 4.72
N THR A 461 1.78 11.25 5.86
CA THR A 461 2.40 12.47 6.42
C THR A 461 3.58 12.98 5.60
N PHE A 462 4.31 12.11 4.90
CA PHE A 462 5.60 12.44 4.28
C PHE A 462 5.66 12.19 2.76
N CYS A 463 4.54 12.46 2.09
CA CYS A 463 4.41 12.67 0.65
C CYS A 463 4.64 11.48 -0.28
N ILE A 464 4.95 10.26 0.19
CA ILE A 464 4.93 9.09 -0.71
C ILE A 464 3.53 8.97 -1.33
N PRO A 465 3.39 8.78 -2.66
CA PRO A 465 2.08 8.79 -3.30
C PRO A 465 1.26 7.57 -2.91
N HIS A 466 -0.05 7.77 -2.74
CA HIS A 466 -0.99 6.71 -2.37
C HIS A 466 -1.12 5.61 -3.43
N GLY A 467 -0.84 5.90 -4.70
CA GLY A 467 -0.74 4.90 -5.77
C GLY A 467 -1.99 4.06 -6.03
N GLY A 468 -3.19 4.58 -5.71
CA GLY A 468 -4.44 3.81 -5.77
C GLY A 468 -4.59 2.73 -4.69
N GLY A 469 -3.75 2.76 -3.65
CA GLY A 469 -3.77 1.79 -2.54
C GLY A 469 -2.42 1.11 -2.27
N GLY A 470 -1.31 1.72 -2.69
CA GLY A 470 0.06 1.28 -2.53
C GLY A 470 0.96 1.77 -3.68
N PRO A 471 2.24 2.12 -3.43
CA PRO A 471 3.06 1.64 -2.31
C PRO A 471 2.90 2.41 -1.00
N GLY A 472 3.41 1.82 0.07
CA GLY A 472 3.63 2.50 1.34
C GLY A 472 5.01 2.19 1.93
N VAL A 473 5.40 2.95 2.94
CA VAL A 473 6.49 2.63 3.87
C VAL A 473 6.00 3.00 5.27
N GLY A 474 6.31 2.13 6.24
CA GLY A 474 5.85 2.20 7.63
C GLY A 474 6.99 2.16 8.64
N PRO A 475 8.00 3.05 8.57
CA PRO A 475 9.16 2.96 9.47
C PRO A 475 8.72 3.08 10.91
N ILE A 476 9.45 2.41 11.82
CA ILE A 476 9.20 2.51 13.26
C ILE A 476 10.27 3.36 13.93
N GLY A 477 9.86 4.34 14.73
CA GLY A 477 10.70 5.03 15.69
C GLY A 477 10.52 4.42 17.07
N VAL A 478 11.62 4.21 17.81
CA VAL A 478 11.61 3.56 19.12
C VAL A 478 12.47 4.31 20.14
N LYS A 479 12.12 4.15 21.42
CA LYS A 479 12.99 4.54 22.54
C LYS A 479 14.20 3.64 22.67
N SER A 480 15.26 4.15 23.31
CA SER A 480 16.55 3.47 23.42
C SER A 480 16.46 2.02 23.95
N HIS A 481 15.54 1.73 24.88
CA HIS A 481 15.39 0.38 25.44
C HIS A 481 14.78 -0.63 24.45
N LEU A 482 14.09 -0.17 23.40
CA LEU A 482 13.54 -1.00 22.33
C LEU A 482 14.47 -1.12 21.11
N ALA A 483 15.47 -0.23 20.97
CA ALA A 483 16.39 -0.22 19.84
C ALA A 483 17.12 -1.56 19.58
N PRO A 484 17.57 -2.33 20.59
CA PRO A 484 18.19 -3.64 20.37
C PRO A 484 17.25 -4.70 19.78
N PHE A 485 15.93 -4.43 19.75
CA PHE A 485 14.90 -5.35 19.29
C PHE A 485 14.25 -4.92 17.97
N LEU A 486 14.83 -3.92 17.29
CA LEU A 486 14.41 -3.54 15.95
C LEU A 486 14.55 -4.72 14.96
N PRO A 487 13.74 -4.76 13.89
CA PRO A 487 13.80 -5.83 12.89
C PRO A 487 15.21 -6.00 12.31
N GLY A 488 15.70 -7.24 12.31
CA GLY A 488 16.93 -7.62 11.63
C GLY A 488 16.71 -8.04 10.18
N HIS A 489 17.76 -8.48 9.50
CA HIS A 489 17.72 -9.09 8.18
C HIS A 489 19.02 -9.86 7.94
N ALA A 490 19.02 -10.90 7.10
CA ALA A 490 20.22 -11.69 6.80
C ALA A 490 21.41 -10.89 6.20
N GLN A 491 21.20 -9.62 5.86
CA GLN A 491 22.20 -8.69 5.32
C GLN A 491 22.57 -7.56 6.31
N LEU A 492 22.02 -7.61 7.52
CA LEU A 492 22.27 -6.65 8.61
C LEU A 492 22.99 -7.34 9.76
N GLU A 493 23.55 -6.56 10.70
CA GLU A 493 24.23 -7.10 11.89
C GLU A 493 23.31 -7.99 12.73
N ASN A 494 22.07 -7.54 12.98
CA ASN A 494 21.03 -8.41 13.49
C ASN A 494 20.46 -9.25 12.34
N THR A 495 20.79 -10.53 12.29
CA THR A 495 20.42 -11.43 11.19
C THR A 495 19.04 -12.07 11.33
N THR A 496 18.32 -11.80 12.43
CA THR A 496 17.05 -12.47 12.75
C THR A 496 15.88 -11.48 12.89
N GLY A 497 14.65 -11.98 12.75
CA GLY A 497 13.45 -11.17 12.99
C GLY A 497 13.07 -10.21 11.85
N ALA A 498 13.44 -10.53 10.61
CA ALA A 498 13.02 -9.76 9.44
C ALA A 498 11.49 -9.75 9.29
N VAL A 499 10.93 -8.57 9.10
CA VAL A 499 9.50 -8.36 8.81
C VAL A 499 9.22 -8.12 7.33
N CYS A 500 10.26 -7.78 6.56
CA CYS A 500 10.21 -7.59 5.10
C CYS A 500 11.33 -8.39 4.42
N ALA A 501 11.13 -8.68 3.13
CA ALA A 501 12.06 -9.49 2.32
C ALA A 501 13.36 -8.75 1.93
N ALA A 502 13.40 -7.43 2.08
CA ALA A 502 14.56 -6.59 1.84
C ALA A 502 14.89 -5.78 3.10
N PRO A 503 16.19 -5.48 3.37
CA PRO A 503 16.62 -4.88 4.64
C PRO A 503 16.04 -3.48 4.87
N PHE A 504 15.78 -2.71 3.81
CA PHE A 504 15.20 -1.37 3.85
C PHE A 504 13.82 -1.31 3.18
N GLY A 505 13.12 -2.44 3.09
CA GLY A 505 11.79 -2.52 2.49
C GLY A 505 11.77 -1.99 1.05
N SER A 506 10.97 -0.96 0.80
CA SER A 506 10.86 -0.29 -0.50
C SER A 506 11.78 0.93 -0.57
N ALA A 507 13.08 0.69 -0.72
CA ALA A 507 14.10 1.70 -0.54
C ALA A 507 14.06 2.84 -1.59
N SER A 508 13.68 2.56 -2.83
CA SER A 508 13.72 3.56 -3.91
C SER A 508 12.70 4.69 -3.79
N ILE A 509 11.72 4.56 -2.89
CA ILE A 509 10.71 5.59 -2.60
C ILE A 509 11.01 6.39 -1.33
N LEU A 510 12.04 6.04 -0.56
CA LEU A 510 12.53 6.84 0.57
C LEU A 510 13.03 8.23 0.18
N PRO A 511 13.63 8.46 -1.02
CA PRO A 511 14.01 9.78 -1.48
C PRO A 511 12.86 10.79 -1.51
N ILE A 512 11.60 10.36 -1.70
CA ILE A 512 10.44 11.25 -1.67
C ILE A 512 10.34 11.95 -0.31
N THR A 513 10.33 11.15 0.77
CA THR A 513 10.27 11.66 2.13
C THR A 513 11.51 12.46 2.49
N TRP A 514 12.70 12.00 2.09
CA TRP A 514 13.94 12.75 2.30
C TRP A 514 13.87 14.13 1.64
N MET A 515 13.43 14.21 0.38
CA MET A 515 13.26 15.47 -0.36
C MET A 515 12.26 16.39 0.33
N TYR A 516 11.10 15.88 0.74
CA TYR A 516 10.09 16.65 1.46
C TYR A 516 10.66 17.29 2.73
N ILE A 517 11.28 16.49 3.61
CA ILE A 517 11.84 17.00 4.87
C ILE A 517 12.96 18.02 4.61
N ARG A 518 13.83 17.74 3.63
CA ARG A 518 14.96 18.61 3.28
C ARG A 518 14.52 19.96 2.69
N MET A 519 13.50 19.97 1.84
CA MET A 519 12.98 21.20 1.23
C MET A 519 12.14 22.03 2.21
N MET A 520 11.34 21.37 3.05
CA MET A 520 10.49 22.06 4.02
C MET A 520 11.30 22.60 5.21
N GLY A 521 12.29 21.83 5.68
CA GLY A 521 12.97 22.08 6.95
C GLY A 521 12.02 22.08 8.15
N GLY A 522 12.54 22.28 9.36
CA GLY A 522 11.71 22.23 10.58
C GLY A 522 10.60 23.30 10.62
N ALA A 523 10.87 24.50 10.10
CA ALA A 523 9.89 25.59 10.05
C ALA A 523 8.75 25.30 9.06
N GLY A 524 9.07 24.77 7.86
CA GLY A 524 8.07 24.38 6.88
C GLY A 524 7.22 23.22 7.36
N LEU A 525 7.83 22.19 7.95
CA LEU A 525 7.10 21.05 8.51
C LEU A 525 6.13 21.47 9.62
N LYS A 526 6.57 22.33 10.54
CA LYS A 526 5.69 22.90 11.57
C LYS A 526 4.52 23.66 10.95
N ARG A 527 4.79 24.49 9.94
CA ARG A 527 3.75 25.26 9.25
C ARG A 527 2.75 24.36 8.52
N ALA A 528 3.22 23.26 7.93
CA ALA A 528 2.35 22.26 7.31
C ALA A 528 1.35 21.70 8.32
N SER A 529 1.80 21.25 9.50
CA SER A 529 0.88 20.77 10.55
C SER A 529 -0.09 21.85 11.03
N GLN A 530 0.37 23.10 11.19
CA GLN A 530 -0.51 24.22 11.55
C GLN A 530 -1.60 24.45 10.50
N MET A 531 -1.24 24.40 9.21
CA MET A 531 -2.19 24.59 8.12
C MET A 531 -3.16 23.43 7.96
N ALA A 532 -2.72 22.18 8.14
CA ALA A 532 -3.60 21.03 8.15
C ALA A 532 -4.69 21.15 9.24
N ILE A 533 -4.30 21.56 10.45
CA ILE A 533 -5.23 21.82 11.56
C ILE A 533 -6.16 22.99 11.24
N LEU A 534 -5.62 24.09 10.71
CA LEU A 534 -6.43 25.25 10.33
C LEU A 534 -7.48 24.91 9.28
N ASN A 535 -7.08 24.20 8.21
CA ASN A 535 -7.97 23.81 7.12
C ASN A 535 -9.10 22.90 7.61
N ALA A 536 -8.81 21.93 8.49
CA ALA A 536 -9.82 21.06 9.07
C ALA A 536 -10.81 21.82 9.96
N ASN A 537 -10.32 22.73 10.80
CA ASN A 537 -11.19 23.58 11.62
C ASN A 537 -12.00 24.57 10.76
N TYR A 538 -11.45 25.07 9.66
CA TYR A 538 -12.19 25.91 8.71
C TYR A 538 -13.40 25.17 8.12
N ILE A 539 -13.20 23.94 7.63
CA ILE A 539 -14.28 23.09 7.12
C ILE A 539 -15.30 22.79 8.23
N ALA A 540 -14.84 22.37 9.42
CA ALA A 540 -15.72 22.06 10.54
C ALA A 540 -16.62 23.25 10.87
N ARG A 541 -16.06 24.46 10.94
CA ARG A 541 -16.81 25.70 11.22
C ARG A 541 -17.76 26.12 10.10
N ARG A 542 -17.39 25.94 8.84
CA ARG A 542 -18.31 26.22 7.72
C ARG A 542 -19.48 25.26 7.64
N LEU A 543 -19.34 24.04 8.14
CA LEU A 543 -20.35 23.00 8.03
C LEU A 543 -21.17 22.76 9.30
N GLU A 544 -20.78 23.32 10.46
CA GLU A 544 -21.40 23.01 11.77
C GLU A 544 -22.90 23.31 11.87
N GLU A 545 -23.41 24.32 11.14
CA GLU A 545 -24.85 24.65 11.09
C GLU A 545 -25.66 23.71 10.19
N HIS A 546 -24.98 22.94 9.34
CA HIS A 546 -25.59 22.04 8.35
C HIS A 546 -25.48 20.58 8.77
N TYR A 547 -24.34 20.21 9.37
CA TYR A 547 -23.98 18.88 9.81
C TYR A 547 -23.34 18.96 11.20
N PRO A 548 -23.87 18.24 12.21
CA PRO A 548 -23.23 18.21 13.52
C PRO A 548 -21.79 17.69 13.44
N VAL A 549 -20.84 18.44 13.99
CA VAL A 549 -19.47 17.96 14.21
C VAL A 549 -19.49 17.03 15.42
N LEU A 550 -19.21 15.75 15.20
CA LEU A 550 -19.49 14.70 16.19
C LEU A 550 -18.59 14.81 17.43
N TYR A 551 -17.31 15.12 17.23
CA TYR A 551 -16.31 15.19 18.31
C TYR A 551 -15.46 16.45 18.18
N THR A 552 -15.16 17.07 19.32
CA THR A 552 -14.24 18.22 19.44
C THR A 552 -13.45 18.12 20.74
N GLY A 553 -12.25 18.74 20.77
CA GLY A 553 -11.47 18.90 22.00
C GLY A 553 -12.08 19.92 22.98
N GLY A 554 -11.44 20.13 24.13
CA GLY A 554 -11.98 20.97 25.23
C GLY A 554 -12.36 22.42 24.85
N ASN A 555 -11.73 22.97 23.81
CA ASN A 555 -12.00 24.32 23.30
C ASN A 555 -12.91 24.35 22.05
N GLY A 556 -13.58 23.24 21.72
CA GLY A 556 -14.44 23.14 20.53
C GLY A 556 -13.66 23.15 19.21
N LEU A 557 -12.40 22.69 19.22
CA LEU A 557 -11.55 22.58 18.04
C LEU A 557 -11.26 21.11 17.70
N VAL A 558 -11.03 20.84 16.43
CA VAL A 558 -10.55 19.55 15.93
C VAL A 558 -9.05 19.60 15.66
N ALA A 559 -8.44 18.46 15.40
CA ALA A 559 -7.05 18.34 14.95
C ALA A 559 -6.94 18.59 13.44
N HIS A 560 -6.35 17.67 12.68
CA HIS A 560 -6.20 17.74 11.21
C HIS A 560 -7.38 17.16 10.43
N GLU A 561 -8.36 16.59 11.12
CA GLU A 561 -9.55 15.98 10.52
C GLU A 561 -10.78 16.18 11.42
N CYS A 562 -11.99 16.10 10.85
CA CYS A 562 -13.25 16.19 11.59
C CYS A 562 -14.26 15.12 11.15
N ILE A 563 -15.21 14.79 12.01
CA ILE A 563 -16.30 13.85 11.71
C ILE A 563 -17.63 14.62 11.66
N LEU A 564 -18.34 14.49 10.54
CA LEU A 564 -19.70 14.98 10.37
C LEU A 564 -20.71 13.84 10.60
N ASP A 565 -21.68 14.09 11.48
CA ASP A 565 -22.71 13.13 11.82
C ASP A 565 -23.92 13.24 10.89
N LEU A 566 -24.08 12.25 10.01
CA LEU A 566 -25.20 12.16 9.08
C LEU A 566 -26.34 11.28 9.61
N ARG A 567 -26.17 10.62 10.77
CA ARG A 567 -27.16 9.67 11.30
C ARG A 567 -28.51 10.35 11.60
N PRO A 568 -28.58 11.54 12.23
CA PRO A 568 -29.85 12.23 12.43
C PRO A 568 -30.55 12.57 11.11
N LEU A 569 -29.80 12.92 10.06
CA LEU A 569 -30.34 13.22 8.74
C LEU A 569 -30.93 11.97 8.07
N LYS A 570 -30.33 10.80 8.29
CA LYS A 570 -30.89 9.53 7.82
C LYS A 570 -32.22 9.22 8.49
N ASP A 571 -32.34 9.47 9.78
CA ASP A 571 -33.57 9.20 10.54
C ASP A 571 -34.73 10.09 10.07
N THR A 572 -34.46 11.35 9.71
CA THR A 572 -35.48 12.31 9.26
C THR A 572 -35.82 12.21 7.77
N SER A 573 -34.84 11.92 6.91
CA SER A 573 -35.01 11.96 5.44
C SER A 573 -34.96 10.60 4.74
N GLY A 574 -34.37 9.58 5.39
CA GLY A 574 -34.02 8.31 4.74
C GLY A 574 -32.77 8.37 3.85
N ILE A 575 -32.10 9.52 3.75
CA ILE A 575 -30.85 9.68 3.01
C ILE A 575 -29.68 9.14 3.85
N SER A 576 -28.92 8.23 3.26
CA SER A 576 -27.79 7.57 3.90
C SER A 576 -26.46 8.27 3.62
N VAL A 577 -25.42 7.87 4.36
CA VAL A 577 -24.04 8.30 4.08
C VAL A 577 -23.58 7.88 2.67
N ASP A 578 -24.00 6.71 2.18
CA ASP A 578 -23.72 6.25 0.82
C ASP A 578 -24.33 7.17 -0.23
N ASP A 579 -25.55 7.66 0.00
CA ASP A 579 -26.23 8.59 -0.91
C ASP A 579 -25.45 9.90 -1.04
N VAL A 580 -25.02 10.49 0.09
CA VAL A 580 -24.19 11.71 0.12
C VAL A 580 -22.84 11.47 -0.57
N ALA A 581 -22.20 10.34 -0.28
CA ALA A 581 -20.90 10.01 -0.87
C ALA A 581 -20.98 9.80 -2.38
N LYS A 582 -22.04 9.17 -2.89
CA LYS A 582 -22.24 9.04 -4.34
C LYS A 582 -22.61 10.39 -4.95
N ARG A 583 -23.38 11.22 -4.25
CA ARG A 583 -23.76 12.54 -4.73
C ARG A 583 -22.58 13.47 -4.89
N LEU A 584 -21.59 13.42 -3.99
CA LEU A 584 -20.35 14.20 -4.10
C LEU A 584 -19.61 13.99 -5.43
N ILE A 585 -19.74 12.82 -6.06
CA ILE A 585 -19.14 12.53 -7.36
C ILE A 585 -19.70 13.47 -8.44
N ASP A 586 -21.00 13.78 -8.38
CA ASP A 586 -21.64 14.71 -9.32
C ASP A 586 -21.14 16.15 -9.12
N PHE A 587 -20.67 16.48 -7.91
CA PHE A 587 -20.00 17.74 -7.57
C PHE A 587 -18.50 17.73 -7.89
N GLY A 588 -17.99 16.65 -8.49
CA GLY A 588 -16.58 16.53 -8.86
C GLY A 588 -15.65 16.22 -7.68
N PHE A 589 -16.16 15.64 -6.60
CA PHE A 589 -15.36 15.23 -5.44
C PHE A 589 -15.38 13.72 -5.24
N HIS A 590 -14.23 13.17 -4.84
CA HIS A 590 -14.21 11.89 -4.16
C HIS A 590 -14.80 12.06 -2.75
N ALA A 591 -15.56 11.08 -2.28
CA ALA A 591 -16.12 11.13 -0.93
C ALA A 591 -15.03 11.13 0.15
N PRO A 592 -15.27 11.77 1.31
CA PRO A 592 -14.46 11.57 2.51
C PRO A 592 -14.51 10.12 3.00
N THR A 593 -13.74 9.81 4.05
CA THR A 593 -13.75 8.47 4.65
C THR A 593 -15.13 8.18 5.21
N MET A 594 -15.72 7.06 4.79
CA MET A 594 -17.11 6.71 5.11
C MET A 594 -17.21 5.67 6.22
N SER A 595 -18.15 5.89 7.14
CA SER A 595 -18.57 4.90 8.16
C SER A 595 -17.45 4.34 9.04
N PHE A 596 -16.33 5.06 9.14
CA PHE A 596 -15.22 4.77 10.02
C PHE A 596 -14.66 6.10 10.57
N PRO A 597 -14.31 6.19 11.86
CA PRO A 597 -14.44 5.16 12.90
C PRO A 597 -15.88 4.95 13.41
N VAL A 598 -16.82 5.83 13.05
CA VAL A 598 -18.23 5.73 13.44
C VAL A 598 -19.10 5.37 12.23
N ALA A 599 -19.93 4.34 12.37
CA ALA A 599 -20.82 3.91 11.29
C ALA A 599 -21.85 5.01 10.95
N GLY A 600 -22.05 5.27 9.66
CA GLY A 600 -23.02 6.27 9.20
C GLY A 600 -22.53 7.72 9.20
N THR A 601 -21.23 7.98 9.41
CA THR A 601 -20.62 9.32 9.41
C THR A 601 -19.64 9.51 8.26
N LEU A 602 -19.22 10.75 8.03
CA LEU A 602 -18.12 11.11 7.12
C LEU A 602 -16.96 11.70 7.92
N MET A 603 -15.74 11.23 7.67
CA MET A 603 -14.51 11.76 8.26
C MET A 603 -13.67 12.47 7.20
N ILE A 604 -13.39 13.75 7.45
CA ILE A 604 -12.90 14.71 6.46
C ILE A 604 -11.52 15.22 6.89
N GLU A 605 -10.52 15.02 6.04
CA GLU A 605 -9.15 15.51 6.23
C GLU A 605 -8.71 16.28 4.96
N PRO A 606 -8.65 17.63 4.99
CA PRO A 606 -8.29 18.42 3.82
C PRO A 606 -6.79 18.52 3.56
N THR A 607 -5.96 18.27 4.57
CA THR A 607 -4.51 18.53 4.56
C THR A 607 -4.14 20.00 4.40
N GLU A 608 -2.84 20.29 4.46
CA GLU A 608 -2.26 21.62 4.28
C GLU A 608 -2.08 22.04 2.80
N SER A 609 -2.22 21.09 1.87
CA SER A 609 -1.88 21.31 0.45
C SER A 609 -2.99 21.98 -0.34
N GLU A 610 -4.21 21.94 0.18
CA GLU A 610 -5.39 22.45 -0.51
C GLU A 610 -5.59 23.95 -0.28
N ALA A 611 -5.85 24.66 -1.37
CA ALA A 611 -6.13 26.09 -1.34
C ALA A 611 -7.51 26.36 -0.71
N LYS A 612 -7.70 27.54 -0.13
CA LYS A 612 -8.97 27.93 0.51
C LYS A 612 -10.15 27.80 -0.45
N GLU A 613 -9.96 28.15 -1.71
CA GLU A 613 -10.96 28.06 -2.77
C GLU A 613 -11.45 26.62 -2.98
N GLU A 614 -10.57 25.63 -2.86
CA GLU A 614 -10.95 24.22 -2.95
C GLU A 614 -11.69 23.74 -1.71
N LEU A 615 -11.29 24.21 -0.52
CA LEU A 615 -12.03 23.96 0.73
C LEU A 615 -13.45 24.55 0.65
N ASP A 616 -13.59 25.75 0.09
CA ASP A 616 -14.88 26.41 -0.12
C ASP A 616 -15.74 25.64 -1.12
N ARG A 617 -15.19 25.21 -2.26
CA ARG A 617 -15.91 24.36 -3.22
C ARG A 617 -16.47 23.09 -2.57
N PHE A 618 -15.68 22.43 -1.74
CA PHE A 618 -16.13 21.24 -1.03
C PHE A 618 -17.21 21.58 0.01
N CYS A 619 -17.04 22.65 0.78
CA CYS A 619 -18.05 23.09 1.75
C CYS A 619 -19.37 23.47 1.06
N ASP A 620 -19.31 24.20 -0.04
CA ASP A 620 -20.49 24.61 -0.80
C ASP A 620 -21.19 23.40 -1.44
N ALA A 621 -20.44 22.39 -1.91
CA ALA A 621 -21.01 21.11 -2.34
C ALA A 621 -21.76 20.40 -1.20
N MET A 622 -21.15 20.30 -0.02
CA MET A 622 -21.80 19.71 1.15
C MET A 622 -23.03 20.51 1.58
N ILE A 623 -22.99 21.84 1.56
CA ILE A 623 -24.14 22.70 1.88
C ILE A 623 -25.27 22.51 0.87
N GLN A 624 -24.95 22.45 -0.42
CA GLN A 624 -25.96 22.19 -1.46
C GLN A 624 -26.57 20.80 -1.30
N ILE A 625 -25.79 19.78 -0.94
CA ILE A 625 -26.29 18.45 -0.59
C ILE A 625 -27.20 18.52 0.64
N ARG A 626 -26.89 19.35 1.64
CA ARG A 626 -27.78 19.56 2.80
C ARG A 626 -29.13 20.14 2.38
N GLU A 627 -29.15 21.05 1.40
CA GLU A 627 -30.39 21.58 0.83
C GLU A 627 -31.19 20.52 0.07
N GLU A 628 -30.52 19.64 -0.69
CA GLU A 628 -31.18 18.50 -1.33
C GLU A 628 -31.82 17.56 -0.28
N ILE A 629 -31.14 17.31 0.84
CA ILE A 629 -31.69 16.53 1.96
C ILE A 629 -32.91 17.25 2.57
N ARG A 630 -32.83 18.57 2.80
CA ARG A 630 -33.94 19.42 3.29
C ARG A 630 -35.16 19.33 2.37
N ALA A 631 -34.94 19.33 1.06
CA ALA A 631 -35.99 19.20 0.07
C ALA A 631 -36.67 17.82 0.11
N VAL A 632 -35.96 16.75 0.47
CA VAL A 632 -36.57 15.44 0.75
C VAL A 632 -37.33 15.48 2.09
N GLU A 633 -36.76 16.06 3.15
CA GLU A 633 -37.39 16.19 4.48
C GLU A 633 -38.73 16.93 4.42
N ASN A 634 -38.83 17.97 3.58
CA ASN A 634 -40.04 18.80 3.45
C ASN A 634 -40.99 18.36 2.31
N GLY A 635 -40.63 17.30 1.56
CA GLY A 635 -41.44 16.74 0.47
C GLY A 635 -41.39 17.51 -0.86
N SER A 636 -40.45 18.44 -1.05
CA SER A 636 -40.24 19.12 -2.35
C SER A 636 -39.54 18.22 -3.39
N LEU A 637 -38.73 17.26 -2.93
CA LEU A 637 -38.19 16.18 -3.74
C LEU A 637 -38.81 14.85 -3.29
N ASP A 638 -39.03 13.95 -4.24
CA ASP A 638 -39.51 12.59 -3.94
C ASP A 638 -38.49 11.85 -3.07
N LYS A 639 -38.98 10.98 -2.18
CA LYS A 639 -38.14 10.26 -1.22
C LYS A 639 -37.23 9.22 -1.88
N ASP A 640 -37.71 8.59 -2.95
CA ASP A 640 -37.04 7.48 -3.63
C ASP A 640 -36.48 7.91 -5.00
N ASP A 641 -37.07 8.91 -5.65
CA ASP A 641 -36.59 9.51 -6.91
C ASP A 641 -36.05 10.94 -6.74
N ASN A 642 -34.79 11.03 -6.30
CA ASN A 642 -34.10 12.31 -6.11
C ASN A 642 -32.61 12.20 -6.48
N PRO A 643 -31.90 13.33 -6.64
CA PRO A 643 -30.49 13.31 -7.03
C PRO A 643 -29.60 12.50 -6.09
N LEU A 644 -29.90 12.45 -4.78
CA LEU A 644 -29.10 11.73 -3.78
C LEU A 644 -29.21 10.21 -3.93
N LYS A 645 -30.42 9.69 -4.12
CA LYS A 645 -30.67 8.24 -4.32
C LYS A 645 -30.16 7.74 -5.66
N ASN A 646 -30.22 8.61 -6.67
CA ASN A 646 -29.85 8.27 -8.03
C ASN A 646 -28.36 8.51 -8.34
N ALA A 647 -27.65 9.29 -7.54
CA ALA A 647 -26.23 9.51 -7.78
C ALA A 647 -25.39 8.21 -7.77
N PRO A 648 -24.31 8.14 -8.58
CA PRO A 648 -23.81 9.19 -9.47
C PRO A 648 -24.49 9.16 -10.85
N HIS A 649 -24.53 10.31 -11.52
CA HIS A 649 -25.21 10.49 -12.82
C HIS A 649 -24.22 10.42 -13.99
N THR A 650 -24.39 9.42 -14.85
CA THR A 650 -23.45 9.18 -15.97
C THR A 650 -23.77 10.03 -17.19
N ALA A 651 -22.77 10.24 -18.06
CA ALA A 651 -23.00 10.91 -19.35
C ALA A 651 -24.03 10.15 -20.23
N ALA A 652 -24.05 8.82 -20.14
CA ALA A 652 -24.98 7.98 -20.90
C ALA A 652 -26.43 8.14 -20.42
N GLU A 653 -26.63 8.27 -19.11
CA GLU A 653 -27.94 8.56 -18.52
C GLU A 653 -28.46 9.93 -18.94
N LEU A 654 -27.58 10.94 -18.96
CA LEU A 654 -27.94 12.31 -19.33
C LEU A 654 -28.55 12.42 -20.74
N VAL A 655 -27.99 11.69 -21.72
CA VAL A 655 -28.45 11.70 -23.11
C VAL A 655 -29.65 10.78 -23.37
N GLY A 656 -30.01 9.93 -22.40
CA GLY A 656 -31.14 9.03 -22.47
C GLY A 656 -32.48 9.70 -22.21
N GLU A 657 -33.55 8.91 -22.18
CA GLU A 657 -34.86 9.34 -21.67
C GLU A 657 -34.74 9.76 -20.21
N TRP A 658 -35.34 10.88 -19.84
CA TRP A 658 -35.25 11.44 -18.49
C TRP A 658 -36.60 11.39 -17.81
N THR A 659 -36.75 10.41 -16.92
CA THR A 659 -38.00 10.10 -16.22
C THR A 659 -37.99 10.58 -14.76
N HIS A 660 -36.93 11.29 -14.35
CA HIS A 660 -36.76 11.78 -12.99
C HIS A 660 -37.60 13.02 -12.67
N GLY A 661 -38.04 13.14 -11.42
CA GLY A 661 -38.76 14.32 -10.90
C GLY A 661 -37.93 15.60 -10.75
N TYR A 662 -36.62 15.55 -11.02
CA TYR A 662 -35.68 16.66 -10.97
C TYR A 662 -35.02 16.91 -12.32
N SER A 663 -34.40 18.08 -12.53
CA SER A 663 -33.83 18.42 -13.84
C SER A 663 -32.47 17.73 -14.09
N ARG A 664 -32.15 17.55 -15.37
CA ARG A 664 -30.81 17.14 -15.81
C ARG A 664 -29.72 18.08 -15.28
N GLU A 665 -29.98 19.38 -15.30
CA GLU A 665 -29.06 20.40 -14.79
C GLU A 665 -28.80 20.21 -13.29
N GLN A 666 -29.84 19.99 -12.49
CA GLN A 666 -29.68 19.67 -11.07
C GLN A 666 -28.87 18.39 -10.86
N ALA A 667 -29.02 17.40 -11.74
CA ALA A 667 -28.27 16.15 -11.66
C ALA A 667 -26.76 16.34 -11.86
N VAL A 668 -26.34 17.11 -12.89
CA VAL A 668 -24.92 17.15 -13.31
C VAL A 668 -24.21 18.48 -13.08
N TYR A 669 -24.94 19.59 -12.90
CA TYR A 669 -24.42 20.92 -12.59
C TYR A 669 -25.17 21.58 -11.42
N PRO A 670 -25.19 20.96 -10.23
CA PRO A 670 -25.88 21.51 -9.06
C PRO A 670 -25.30 22.85 -8.58
N LEU A 671 -24.08 23.18 -8.99
CA LEU A 671 -23.43 24.48 -8.79
C LEU A 671 -22.91 25.01 -10.13
N ALA A 672 -23.05 26.32 -10.36
CA ALA A 672 -22.63 26.97 -11.59
C ALA A 672 -21.12 26.82 -11.88
N SER A 673 -20.29 26.71 -10.84
CA SER A 673 -18.85 26.51 -10.94
C SER A 673 -18.45 25.19 -11.60
N LEU A 674 -19.36 24.19 -11.69
CA LEU A 674 -19.07 22.87 -12.26
C LEU A 674 -19.12 22.85 -13.79
N VAL A 675 -19.64 23.91 -14.44
CA VAL A 675 -19.80 23.97 -15.89
C VAL A 675 -18.45 24.02 -16.60
N GLU A 676 -17.44 24.67 -16.02
CA GLU A 676 -16.12 24.83 -16.65
C GLU A 676 -15.26 23.56 -16.60
N SER A 677 -15.42 22.74 -15.56
CA SER A 677 -14.62 21.53 -15.33
C SER A 677 -15.47 20.42 -14.74
N LYS A 678 -15.95 19.52 -15.61
CA LYS A 678 -16.82 18.39 -15.23
C LYS A 678 -16.06 17.08 -15.26
N TYR A 679 -16.08 16.37 -14.14
CA TYR A 679 -15.78 14.95 -14.09
C TYR A 679 -17.05 14.13 -14.38
N TRP A 680 -16.93 13.13 -15.25
CA TRP A 680 -18.03 12.23 -15.58
C TRP A 680 -17.82 10.87 -14.93
N PRO A 681 -18.72 10.43 -14.03
CA PRO A 681 -18.63 9.08 -13.47
C PRO A 681 -18.78 8.04 -14.59
N PRO A 682 -17.87 7.05 -14.68
CA PRO A 682 -17.85 6.10 -15.79
C PRO A 682 -18.96 5.05 -15.73
N VAL A 683 -19.56 4.86 -14.55
CA VAL A 683 -20.65 3.89 -14.27
C VAL A 683 -21.64 4.51 -13.28
N GLY A 684 -22.87 3.99 -13.27
CA GLY A 684 -23.85 4.33 -12.25
C GLY A 684 -23.50 3.73 -10.87
N ARG A 685 -24.41 3.83 -9.92
CA ARG A 685 -24.23 3.24 -8.58
C ARG A 685 -24.05 1.72 -8.68
N VAL A 686 -22.93 1.22 -8.16
CA VAL A 686 -22.57 -0.20 -8.19
C VAL A 686 -23.36 -1.01 -7.16
N ASP A 687 -23.85 -2.20 -7.53
CA ASP A 687 -24.45 -3.15 -6.61
C ASP A 687 -23.37 -3.97 -5.90
N ASN A 688 -23.17 -3.72 -4.59
CA ASN A 688 -22.19 -4.45 -3.80
C ASN A 688 -22.64 -5.89 -3.47
N VAL A 689 -23.94 -6.12 -3.29
CA VAL A 689 -24.48 -7.43 -2.88
C VAL A 689 -24.48 -8.41 -4.05
N PHE A 690 -24.84 -7.94 -5.25
CA PHE A 690 -24.79 -8.74 -6.46
C PHE A 690 -23.38 -9.29 -6.71
N GLY A 691 -22.35 -8.44 -6.63
CA GLY A 691 -20.97 -8.83 -6.89
C GLY A 691 -20.43 -9.85 -5.87
N ASP A 692 -20.77 -9.71 -4.59
CA ASP A 692 -20.34 -10.67 -3.57
C ASP A 692 -21.09 -12.03 -3.68
N ARG A 693 -22.32 -12.03 -4.20
CA ARG A 693 -23.09 -13.26 -4.50
C ARG A 693 -22.62 -13.95 -5.78
N ASN A 694 -22.20 -13.18 -6.78
CA ASN A 694 -21.78 -13.63 -8.11
C ASN A 694 -20.29 -13.35 -8.30
N LEU A 695 -19.46 -13.91 -7.43
CA LEU A 695 -18.04 -13.57 -7.36
C LEU A 695 -17.29 -13.99 -8.64
N VAL A 696 -16.90 -13.00 -9.45
CA VAL A 696 -16.03 -13.15 -10.62
C VAL A 696 -14.82 -12.23 -10.46
N CYS A 697 -13.62 -12.80 -10.33
CA CYS A 697 -12.38 -12.05 -9.99
C CYS A 697 -11.33 -12.06 -11.12
N ALA A 698 -11.73 -12.45 -12.32
CA ALA A 698 -10.91 -12.39 -13.53
C ALA A 698 -11.61 -11.50 -14.57
N CYS A 699 -10.89 -11.12 -15.63
CA CYS A 699 -11.51 -10.40 -16.75
C CYS A 699 -12.68 -11.22 -17.30
N PRO A 700 -13.90 -10.67 -17.34
CA PRO A 700 -15.06 -11.43 -17.79
C PRO A 700 -14.98 -11.64 -19.32
N SER A 701 -15.66 -12.65 -19.85
CA SER A 701 -15.60 -12.98 -21.30
C SER A 701 -16.12 -11.83 -22.17
N ILE A 702 -15.71 -11.74 -23.44
CA ILE A 702 -16.24 -10.72 -24.37
C ILE A 702 -17.77 -10.78 -24.44
N GLU A 703 -18.33 -12.00 -24.41
CA GLU A 703 -19.77 -12.26 -24.46
C GLU A 703 -20.53 -11.56 -23.32
N SER A 704 -19.93 -11.46 -22.13
CA SER A 704 -20.51 -10.71 -21.00
C SER A 704 -20.65 -9.19 -21.23
N TYR A 705 -19.97 -8.65 -22.24
CA TYR A 705 -20.08 -7.25 -22.65
C TYR A 705 -21.05 -7.05 -23.83
N GLN A 706 -21.51 -8.12 -24.48
CA GLN A 706 -22.38 -8.05 -25.67
C GLN A 706 -23.88 -8.09 -25.32
N ASP A 707 -24.23 -8.63 -24.14
CA ASP A 707 -25.61 -8.70 -23.63
C ASP A 707 -26.00 -7.51 -22.71
N ALA A 708 -25.17 -6.45 -22.64
CA ALA A 708 -25.32 -5.29 -21.76
C ALA A 708 -25.71 -3.98 -22.48
#